data_AF-A0A1X0P9K9-F1
#
_entry.id   AF-A0A1X0P9K9-F1
#
_cell.length_a   1.000
_cell.length_b   1.000
_cell.length_c   1.000
_cell.angle_alpha   90.00
_cell.angle_beta   90.00
_cell.angle_gamma   90.00
#
_symmetry.space_group_name_H-M   'P 1'
#
loop_
_entity.id
_entity.type
_entity.pdbx_description
1 polymer ?
#
loop_
_entity_poly.entity_id
_entity_poly.type
_entity_poly.pdbx_seq_one_letter_code
_entity_poly.pdbx_strand_id
1 'polypeptide(L)'
;MQQGDKQDGETGRTSPEAIPLSVVALDSIEHHYVAVLKELAMEPNLEPFKEEYEKIHRLLRKSNDGEKRLLQKIKELQQDLTSHGAKVEAALKLSHEDEEVIAALRKEIEKAWALADSAHAHEKESREHIQVLRKQVSELDALVDKSMRNTMGQEAYLRDLIMSKKDLENERVVAQGKVARLLDERDASRNSLEKTQKENEDTRRQLEEGLLQYQKLLRDLAGMQQERESLEQQVRECRAASDQHMAAMEERKATTEQLAVEEGRLKTVALEERDAVGRLAKKLEEQQRRFKTEADRLATIEAQNAEVKVEIPKLKATLKERMVEVARLAAEMRKVRKSAENQQTEMKKQLQIRDTLVQESEQLHDQIEERLRALGVEEKELHAEELRLKQAIPEKTQLLTDNSRTENERMAMEGHRVAEEGKRHNLAQQLDQLLRDNEQLRKNIFLLEQGQTKVLDHGQHVALQYHQTLEQTRKQRDRAQLLQQQLTENEKRLKAQQDLLDRVCTDRSRTQKQLKESELEWAGLKQRYQSNEEDIQLLKMQLVSKEGSLCRMHMVRRQLQRDISNAEQRASHLKDDGANATSRREALEAEAQQLNHLIAECDAEKSKYQSKFTALVNERNVLATQLIRRNEELRLLYSKIRLQECSLEKGAADYDKRVRTVMATQQAVAELRLRCRLALVRLRYAAKLQRRKQNVERDLFIERQRSRALADELQRPVHVHRWRRMEGNAPEVLDGIYKVQTLERQILAKHDALAEKTRLLAIRTAEYEAVRRKLAALPGPEVAEELSLYNENLERRRAQIGGMESELREVEQHADVIADEVKQLTLELGDVKRRYFDAKHKNDLLRREQAAFRATWGGSSAVANIALAAASAHRQQNQQSGQQQQQYPQSSSGVNSSARNNQQGAWTPHRVGAPRTCLWYTRTQQRREQIRQEAQLVQALSTGAPAPNYPLQFHPRQRQFVGGGFALTR
;
A
#
# COMPACT_ATOMS: atom_id res chain seq x y z
N MET A 1 -21.60 42.65 -58.22
CA MET A 1 -21.75 44.09 -57.87
C MET A 1 -21.43 44.23 -56.39
N GLN A 2 -20.75 45.33 -55.99
CA GLN A 2 -20.74 45.93 -54.64
C GLN A 2 -20.30 45.09 -53.40
N GLN A 3 -19.72 45.66 -52.33
CA GLN A 3 -18.78 46.79 -52.22
C GLN A 3 -18.21 46.86 -50.78
N GLY A 4 -16.91 47.18 -50.62
CA GLY A 4 -16.25 47.39 -49.30
C GLY A 4 -16.11 46.11 -48.46
N ASP A 5 -15.39 46.10 -47.33
CA ASP A 5 -14.41 47.03 -46.73
C ASP A 5 -13.64 46.16 -45.69
N LYS A 6 -12.35 46.31 -45.35
CA LYS A 6 -11.43 47.46 -45.44
C LYS A 6 -9.96 46.99 -45.56
N GLN A 7 -9.06 47.92 -45.83
CA GLN A 7 -7.62 47.76 -45.65
C GLN A 7 -7.20 48.12 -44.21
N ASP A 8 -6.08 47.55 -43.76
CA ASP A 8 -4.99 48.17 -42.98
C ASP A 8 -3.94 47.07 -42.69
N GLY A 9 -2.65 47.34 -42.55
CA GLY A 9 -1.92 48.61 -42.66
C GLY A 9 -0.64 48.56 -41.82
N GLU A 10 0.53 48.51 -42.48
CA GLU A 10 1.90 48.78 -41.95
C GLU A 10 2.34 48.08 -40.63
N THR A 11 3.50 47.44 -40.55
CA THR A 11 4.80 48.15 -40.52
C THR A 11 5.93 47.12 -40.50
N GLY A 12 7.08 47.47 -41.08
CA GLY A 12 8.29 46.67 -40.91
C GLY A 12 8.95 46.92 -39.56
N ARG A 13 9.34 45.86 -38.85
CA ARG A 13 10.50 45.89 -37.95
C ARG A 13 11.51 44.85 -38.40
N THR A 14 12.59 45.34 -38.97
CA THR A 14 13.83 44.60 -39.14
C THR A 14 14.20 43.94 -37.82
N SER A 15 14.39 42.63 -37.84
CA SER A 15 15.04 41.93 -36.74
C SER A 15 16.41 42.57 -36.51
N PRO A 16 16.73 43.09 -35.31
CA PRO A 16 18.06 43.60 -35.06
C PRO A 16 19.03 42.44 -35.21
N GLU A 17 20.02 42.58 -36.09
CA GLU A 17 21.12 41.63 -36.19
C GLU A 17 21.81 41.60 -34.83
N ALA A 18 21.64 40.51 -34.10
CA ALA A 18 22.28 40.29 -32.81
C ALA A 18 23.77 40.07 -33.07
N ILE A 19 24.53 41.18 -33.13
CA ILE A 19 25.98 41.20 -33.26
C ILE A 19 26.54 40.15 -32.28
N PRO A 20 27.24 39.11 -32.75
CA PRO A 20 27.80 38.11 -31.87
C PRO A 20 28.96 38.74 -31.10
N LEU A 21 28.65 39.30 -29.93
CA LEU A 21 29.62 39.66 -28.90
C LEU A 21 30.31 38.38 -28.43
N SER A 22 31.35 38.04 -29.19
CA SER A 22 31.97 36.72 -29.17
C SER A 22 32.69 36.46 -27.86
N VAL A 23 32.64 35.20 -27.41
CA VAL A 23 33.32 34.70 -26.21
C VAL A 23 34.83 35.03 -26.21
N VAL A 24 35.42 35.19 -27.41
CA VAL A 24 36.80 35.67 -27.67
C VAL A 24 37.15 36.98 -26.93
N ALA A 25 36.18 37.82 -26.60
CA ALA A 25 36.40 39.03 -25.82
C ALA A 25 36.79 38.76 -24.35
N LEU A 26 36.37 37.64 -23.74
CA LEU A 26 36.70 37.35 -22.35
C LEU A 26 38.12 36.78 -22.20
N ASP A 27 38.50 35.80 -23.02
CA ASP A 27 39.82 35.15 -22.94
C ASP A 27 40.97 36.16 -23.13
N SER A 28 40.74 37.17 -23.97
CA SER A 28 41.66 38.29 -24.18
C SER A 28 41.70 39.25 -22.97
N ILE A 29 40.55 39.55 -22.33
CA ILE A 29 40.51 40.32 -21.08
C ILE A 29 41.21 39.57 -19.93
N GLU A 30 41.04 38.25 -19.83
CA GLU A 30 41.73 37.44 -18.81
C GLU A 30 43.25 37.41 -19.02
N HIS A 31 43.71 37.39 -20.28
CA HIS A 31 45.13 37.52 -20.59
C HIS A 31 45.71 38.89 -20.16
N HIS A 32 44.97 39.98 -20.41
CA HIS A 32 45.37 41.33 -19.98
C HIS A 32 45.31 41.47 -18.45
N TYR A 33 44.32 40.87 -17.78
CA TYR A 33 44.24 40.83 -16.32
C TYR A 33 45.47 40.14 -15.71
N VAL A 34 45.91 39.00 -16.27
CA VAL A 34 47.12 38.29 -15.82
C VAL A 34 48.41 39.07 -16.12
N ALA A 35 48.45 39.88 -17.18
CA ALA A 35 49.57 40.78 -17.47
C ALA A 35 49.63 41.94 -16.45
N VAL A 36 48.53 42.68 -16.30
CA VAL A 36 48.43 43.83 -15.38
C VAL A 36 48.67 43.41 -13.92
N LEU A 37 48.21 42.23 -13.49
CA LEU A 37 48.52 41.71 -12.15
C LEU A 37 50.00 41.38 -11.95
N LYS A 38 50.76 41.05 -13.00
CA LYS A 38 52.23 40.85 -12.88
C LYS A 38 52.95 42.19 -12.76
N GLU A 39 52.54 43.19 -13.54
CA GLU A 39 53.10 44.54 -13.49
C GLU A 39 52.83 45.20 -12.12
N LEU A 40 51.58 45.16 -11.64
CA LEU A 40 51.18 45.65 -10.32
C LEU A 40 51.82 44.89 -9.15
N ALA A 41 52.38 43.69 -9.38
CA ALA A 41 53.11 42.93 -8.37
C ALA A 41 54.60 43.31 -8.28
N MET A 42 55.12 44.18 -9.17
CA MET A 42 56.51 44.64 -9.13
C MET A 42 56.71 45.93 -8.32
N GLU A 43 55.64 46.68 -8.00
CA GLU A 43 55.69 47.87 -7.16
C GLU A 43 54.83 47.73 -5.88
N PRO A 44 55.43 47.71 -4.67
CA PRO A 44 54.68 47.48 -3.42
C PRO A 44 53.72 48.61 -3.05
N ASN A 45 53.86 49.79 -3.66
CA ASN A 45 52.99 50.95 -3.40
C ASN A 45 51.60 50.83 -4.06
N LEU A 46 51.40 49.88 -4.98
CA LEU A 46 50.17 49.74 -5.77
C LEU A 46 49.27 48.56 -5.34
N GLU A 47 49.63 47.86 -4.25
CA GLU A 47 48.86 46.72 -3.74
C GLU A 47 47.36 47.01 -3.40
N PRO A 48 46.94 48.17 -2.84
CA PRO A 48 45.51 48.48 -2.70
C PRO A 48 44.81 48.68 -4.05
N PHE A 49 45.52 49.11 -5.10
CA PHE A 49 44.97 49.25 -6.45
C PHE A 49 44.75 47.88 -7.10
N LYS A 50 45.68 46.94 -6.87
CA LYS A 50 45.56 45.53 -7.23
C LYS A 50 44.33 44.88 -6.59
N GLU A 51 44.08 45.10 -5.29
CA GLU A 51 42.87 44.59 -4.64
C GLU A 51 41.57 45.06 -5.31
N GLU A 52 41.44 46.35 -5.62
CA GLU A 52 40.24 46.88 -6.31
C GLU A 52 40.13 46.35 -7.74
N TYR A 53 41.24 46.21 -8.47
CA TYR A 53 41.24 45.60 -9.80
C TYR A 53 40.80 44.13 -9.77
N GLU A 54 41.23 43.35 -8.78
CA GLU A 54 40.73 41.99 -8.56
C GLU A 54 39.25 41.94 -8.14
N LYS A 55 38.75 42.92 -7.38
CA LYS A 55 37.32 43.03 -7.04
C LYS A 55 36.49 43.31 -8.30
N ILE A 56 36.95 44.24 -9.15
CA ILE A 56 36.32 44.56 -10.44
C ILE A 56 36.30 43.34 -11.37
N HIS A 57 37.42 42.64 -11.54
CA HIS A 57 37.46 41.43 -12.37
C HIS A 57 36.57 40.30 -11.83
N ARG A 58 36.50 40.13 -10.50
CA ARG A 58 35.55 39.19 -9.85
C ARG A 58 34.10 39.57 -10.09
N LEU A 59 33.76 40.86 -10.17
CA LEU A 59 32.42 41.33 -10.54
C LEU A 59 32.13 41.12 -12.03
N LEU A 60 33.10 41.40 -12.92
CA LEU A 60 32.98 41.18 -14.37
C LEU A 60 32.72 39.71 -14.71
N ARG A 61 33.50 38.78 -14.14
CA ARG A 61 33.25 37.32 -14.28
C ARG A 61 31.85 36.93 -13.80
N LYS A 62 31.42 37.41 -12.62
CA LYS A 62 30.06 37.14 -12.10
C LYS A 62 28.95 37.69 -13.01
N SER A 63 29.16 38.86 -13.61
CA SER A 63 28.22 39.45 -14.57
C SER A 63 28.11 38.59 -15.82
N ASN A 64 29.25 38.20 -16.40
CA ASN A 64 29.31 37.35 -17.60
C ASN A 64 28.73 35.94 -17.33
N ASP A 65 28.98 35.34 -16.17
CA ASP A 65 28.36 34.06 -15.79
C ASP A 65 26.84 34.18 -15.53
N GLY A 66 26.36 35.38 -15.16
CA GLY A 66 24.93 35.70 -15.16
C GLY A 66 24.38 35.82 -16.58
N GLU A 67 25.08 36.54 -17.45
CA GLU A 67 24.73 36.73 -18.86
C GLU A 67 24.69 35.40 -19.64
N LYS A 68 25.66 34.51 -19.45
CA LYS A 68 25.66 33.15 -20.01
C LYS A 68 24.40 32.37 -19.61
N ARG A 69 23.96 32.46 -18.35
CA ARG A 69 22.73 31.80 -17.87
C ARG A 69 21.48 32.44 -18.46
N LEU A 70 21.45 33.76 -18.61
CA LEU A 70 20.35 34.47 -19.27
C LEU A 70 20.28 34.09 -20.77
N LEU A 71 21.42 34.01 -21.46
CA LEU A 71 21.50 33.56 -22.86
C LEU A 71 21.11 32.08 -23.02
N GLN A 72 21.44 31.21 -22.07
CA GLN A 72 20.91 29.83 -22.02
C GLN A 72 19.39 29.83 -21.83
N LYS A 73 18.86 30.59 -20.86
CA LYS A 73 17.42 30.68 -20.61
C LYS A 73 16.65 31.29 -21.80
N ILE A 74 17.24 32.24 -22.53
CA ILE A 74 16.69 32.79 -23.78
C ILE A 74 16.65 31.72 -24.87
N LYS A 75 17.70 30.90 -25.03
CA LYS A 75 17.71 29.80 -26.00
C LYS A 75 16.70 28.71 -25.65
N GLU A 76 16.55 28.36 -24.38
CA GLU A 76 15.49 27.47 -23.89
C GLU A 76 14.11 28.04 -24.22
N LEU A 77 13.84 29.31 -23.89
CA LEU A 77 12.56 29.96 -24.19
C LEU A 77 12.29 30.10 -25.70
N GLN A 78 13.33 30.22 -26.55
CA GLN A 78 13.20 30.18 -28.01
C GLN A 78 12.89 28.77 -28.54
N GLN A 79 13.41 27.71 -27.92
CA GLN A 79 13.04 26.33 -28.23
C GLN A 79 11.61 26.01 -27.75
N ASP A 80 11.23 26.46 -26.56
CA ASP A 80 9.86 26.37 -26.07
C ASP A 80 8.90 27.08 -27.02
N LEU A 81 9.19 28.34 -27.40
CA LEU A 81 8.37 29.15 -28.30
C LEU A 81 8.22 28.53 -29.69
N THR A 82 9.28 27.98 -30.29
CA THR A 82 9.16 27.27 -31.58
C THR A 82 8.40 25.95 -31.43
N SER A 83 8.54 25.22 -30.32
CA SER A 83 7.71 24.03 -30.04
C SER A 83 6.22 24.38 -29.85
N HIS A 84 5.92 25.52 -29.24
CA HIS A 84 4.56 26.01 -29.06
C HIS A 84 3.98 26.55 -30.37
N GLY A 85 4.77 27.24 -31.20
CA GLY A 85 4.40 27.63 -32.56
C GLY A 85 4.00 26.41 -33.41
N ALA A 86 4.84 25.37 -33.44
CA ALA A 86 4.53 24.13 -34.17
C ALA A 86 3.26 23.42 -33.67
N LYS A 87 2.99 23.45 -32.36
CA LYS A 87 1.74 22.91 -31.77
C LYS A 87 0.52 23.75 -32.16
N VAL A 88 0.64 25.08 -32.21
CA VAL A 88 -0.43 25.99 -32.65
C VAL A 88 -0.69 25.82 -34.14
N GLU A 89 0.34 25.72 -34.98
CA GLU A 89 0.18 25.42 -36.42
C GLU A 89 -0.51 24.06 -36.66
N ALA A 90 -0.18 23.04 -35.88
CA ALA A 90 -0.84 21.74 -35.95
C ALA A 90 -2.32 21.83 -35.53
N ALA A 91 -2.62 22.55 -34.46
CA ALA A 91 -4.00 22.78 -34.00
C ALA A 91 -4.82 23.59 -35.02
N LEU A 92 -4.23 24.59 -35.68
CA LEU A 92 -4.88 25.37 -36.74
C LEU A 92 -5.14 24.54 -38.00
N LYS A 93 -4.24 23.61 -38.37
CA LYS A 93 -4.45 22.67 -39.48
C LYS A 93 -5.61 21.73 -39.19
N LEU A 94 -5.61 21.09 -38.00
CA LEU A 94 -6.73 20.25 -37.56
C LEU A 94 -8.06 21.01 -37.53
N SER A 95 -8.07 22.25 -37.01
CA SER A 95 -9.28 23.09 -37.01
C SER A 95 -9.78 23.44 -38.41
N HIS A 96 -8.92 23.49 -39.42
CA HIS A 96 -9.30 23.75 -40.81
C HIS A 96 -9.78 22.47 -41.51
N GLU A 97 -9.14 21.33 -41.23
CA GLU A 97 -9.61 19.99 -41.65
C GLU A 97 -11.00 19.69 -41.06
N ASP A 98 -11.25 20.04 -39.79
CA ASP A 98 -12.58 19.97 -39.16
C ASP A 98 -13.61 20.91 -39.85
N GLU A 99 -13.22 22.13 -40.22
CA GLU A 99 -14.09 23.05 -40.99
C GLU A 99 -14.48 22.47 -42.37
N GLU A 100 -13.52 21.86 -43.09
CA GLU A 100 -13.79 21.19 -44.38
C GLU A 100 -14.72 19.99 -44.21
N VAL A 101 -14.52 19.16 -43.18
CA VAL A 101 -15.39 18.02 -42.86
C VAL A 101 -16.80 18.48 -42.48
N ILE A 102 -16.93 19.54 -41.66
CA ILE A 102 -18.23 20.15 -41.32
C ILE A 102 -18.91 20.71 -42.57
N ALA A 103 -18.17 21.32 -43.49
CA ALA A 103 -18.71 21.83 -44.76
C ALA A 103 -19.14 20.70 -45.72
N ALA A 104 -18.44 19.56 -45.71
CA ALA A 104 -18.83 18.37 -46.47
C ALA A 104 -20.12 17.75 -45.90
N LEU A 105 -20.18 17.51 -44.59
CA LEU A 105 -21.35 16.95 -43.91
C LEU A 105 -22.60 17.83 -44.06
N ARG A 106 -22.46 19.16 -44.03
CA ARG A 106 -23.58 20.08 -44.32
C ARG A 106 -24.13 19.89 -45.74
N LYS A 107 -23.27 19.76 -46.76
CA LYS A 107 -23.69 19.49 -48.14
C LYS A 107 -24.33 18.10 -48.30
N GLU A 108 -23.96 17.13 -47.47
CA GLU A 108 -24.59 15.80 -47.47
C GLU A 108 -25.97 15.82 -46.79
N ILE A 109 -26.13 16.60 -45.72
CA ILE A 109 -27.44 16.88 -45.11
C ILE A 109 -28.34 17.59 -46.12
N GLU A 110 -27.87 18.65 -46.81
CA GLU A 110 -28.63 19.35 -47.85
C GLU A 110 -29.10 18.41 -48.99
N LYS A 111 -28.23 17.49 -49.45
CA LYS A 111 -28.60 16.44 -50.41
C LYS A 111 -29.64 15.48 -49.84
N ALA A 112 -29.50 15.05 -48.59
CA ALA A 112 -30.44 14.13 -47.94
C ALA A 112 -31.84 14.76 -47.78
N TRP A 113 -31.92 16.06 -47.45
CA TRP A 113 -33.17 16.81 -47.43
C TRP A 113 -33.78 16.93 -48.84
N ALA A 114 -33.01 17.27 -49.87
CA ALA A 114 -33.50 17.33 -51.25
C ALA A 114 -33.99 15.95 -51.77
N LEU A 115 -33.36 14.85 -51.34
CA LEU A 115 -33.82 13.49 -51.62
C LEU A 115 -35.10 13.12 -50.85
N ALA A 116 -35.26 13.60 -49.61
CA ALA A 116 -36.50 13.43 -48.85
C ALA A 116 -37.67 14.23 -49.46
N ASP A 117 -37.44 15.49 -49.84
CA ASP A 117 -38.45 16.34 -50.49
C ASP A 117 -38.89 15.79 -51.85
N SER A 118 -37.96 15.30 -52.68
CA SER A 118 -38.29 14.66 -53.96
C SER A 118 -38.99 13.30 -53.77
N ALA A 119 -38.63 12.51 -52.75
CA ALA A 119 -39.37 11.31 -52.39
C ALA A 119 -40.82 11.63 -51.95
N HIS A 120 -41.03 12.68 -51.14
CA HIS A 120 -42.38 13.13 -50.76
C HIS A 120 -43.16 13.75 -51.94
N ALA A 121 -42.50 14.39 -52.90
CA ALA A 121 -43.13 14.85 -54.13
C ALA A 121 -43.68 13.65 -54.94
N HIS A 122 -42.85 12.64 -55.19
CA HIS A 122 -43.28 11.41 -55.88
C HIS A 122 -44.31 10.60 -55.08
N GLU A 123 -44.25 10.62 -53.74
CA GLU A 123 -45.27 10.01 -52.90
C GLU A 123 -46.62 10.75 -53.05
N LYS A 124 -46.60 12.08 -53.13
CA LYS A 124 -47.80 12.89 -53.37
C LYS A 124 -48.38 12.64 -54.77
N GLU A 125 -47.54 12.68 -55.80
CA GLU A 125 -47.92 12.39 -57.19
C GLU A 125 -48.55 10.99 -57.32
N SER A 126 -47.93 9.97 -56.73
CA SER A 126 -48.44 8.59 -56.78
C SER A 126 -49.73 8.41 -55.96
N ARG A 127 -49.87 9.07 -54.80
CA ARG A 127 -51.14 9.14 -54.05
C ARG A 127 -52.26 9.78 -54.87
N GLU A 128 -51.97 10.84 -55.62
CA GLU A 128 -52.94 11.51 -56.52
C GLU A 128 -53.31 10.60 -57.71
N HIS A 129 -52.35 9.93 -58.35
CA HIS A 129 -52.62 8.93 -59.40
C HIS A 129 -53.47 7.76 -58.89
N ILE A 130 -53.21 7.25 -57.68
CA ILE A 130 -54.02 6.19 -57.05
C ILE A 130 -55.47 6.67 -56.79
N GLN A 131 -55.70 7.94 -56.48
CA GLN A 131 -57.05 8.48 -56.36
C GLN A 131 -57.77 8.59 -57.71
N VAL A 132 -57.06 8.94 -58.80
CA VAL A 132 -57.63 8.95 -60.16
C VAL A 132 -58.00 7.54 -60.61
N LEU A 133 -57.08 6.57 -60.45
CA LEU A 133 -57.33 5.16 -60.78
C LEU A 133 -58.51 4.57 -59.99
N ARG A 134 -58.65 4.91 -58.70
CA ARG A 134 -59.79 4.46 -57.89
C ARG A 134 -61.14 5.02 -58.37
N LYS A 135 -61.19 6.25 -58.89
CA LYS A 135 -62.40 6.79 -59.53
C LYS A 135 -62.73 6.03 -60.81
N GLN A 136 -61.74 5.82 -61.68
CA GLN A 136 -61.92 5.09 -62.93
C GLN A 136 -62.40 3.64 -62.72
N VAL A 137 -61.89 2.94 -61.69
CA VAL A 137 -62.42 1.62 -61.30
C VAL A 137 -63.90 1.70 -60.90
N SER A 138 -64.28 2.65 -60.04
CA SER A 138 -65.69 2.81 -59.64
C SER A 138 -66.64 3.21 -60.79
N GLU A 139 -66.13 3.87 -61.82
CA GLU A 139 -66.88 4.21 -63.05
C GLU A 139 -67.03 3.00 -63.99
N LEU A 140 -66.02 2.11 -64.03
CA LEU A 140 -66.06 0.86 -64.79
C LEU A 140 -66.97 -0.20 -64.14
N ASP A 141 -66.89 -0.38 -62.82
CA ASP A 141 -67.77 -1.31 -62.08
C ASP A 141 -69.27 -0.95 -62.32
N ALA A 142 -69.59 0.35 -62.32
CA ALA A 142 -70.94 0.86 -62.59
C ALA A 142 -71.45 0.66 -64.04
N LEU A 143 -70.54 0.31 -64.98
CA LEU A 143 -70.88 -0.09 -66.35
C LEU A 143 -71.04 -1.61 -66.47
N VAL A 144 -70.22 -2.40 -65.75
CA VAL A 144 -70.30 -3.87 -65.73
C VAL A 144 -71.65 -4.34 -65.18
N ASP A 145 -72.11 -3.76 -64.06
CA ASP A 145 -73.40 -4.08 -63.43
C ASP A 145 -74.62 -3.83 -64.33
N LYS A 146 -74.51 -2.96 -65.34
CA LYS A 146 -75.58 -2.68 -66.30
C LYS A 146 -75.60 -3.62 -67.51
N SER A 147 -74.54 -4.38 -67.73
CA SER A 147 -74.37 -5.23 -68.93
C SER A 147 -74.85 -6.67 -68.73
N MET A 148 -74.74 -7.22 -67.51
CA MET A 148 -74.94 -8.65 -67.25
C MET A 148 -76.40 -9.07 -66.98
N ARG A 149 -77.35 -8.53 -67.74
CA ARG A 149 -78.73 -9.05 -67.84
C ARG A 149 -79.27 -9.02 -69.26
N ASN A 150 -78.95 -10.04 -70.05
CA ASN A 150 -79.96 -10.87 -70.74
C ASN A 150 -79.37 -12.06 -71.52
N THR A 151 -80.07 -13.20 -71.42
CA THR A 151 -80.20 -14.30 -72.42
C THR A 151 -78.99 -14.76 -73.25
N MET A 152 -78.60 -16.04 -73.11
CA MET A 152 -78.62 -17.06 -74.19
C MET A 152 -78.17 -18.44 -73.65
N GLY A 153 -79.06 -19.11 -72.91
CA GLY A 153 -78.75 -20.41 -72.30
C GLY A 153 -79.32 -21.59 -73.07
N GLN A 154 -78.45 -22.41 -73.69
CA GLN A 154 -78.51 -23.89 -73.66
C GLN A 154 -77.32 -24.56 -74.39
N GLU A 155 -76.78 -23.97 -75.46
CA GLU A 155 -75.58 -24.51 -76.13
C GLU A 155 -74.25 -24.18 -75.43
N ALA A 156 -74.18 -23.03 -74.74
CA ALA A 156 -73.01 -22.65 -73.95
C ALA A 156 -72.74 -23.71 -72.87
N TYR A 157 -73.78 -24.09 -72.11
CA TYR A 157 -73.71 -25.00 -70.97
C TYR A 157 -72.96 -26.32 -71.24
N LEU A 158 -73.07 -26.91 -72.44
CA LEU A 158 -72.32 -28.13 -72.78
C LEU A 158 -70.84 -27.87 -73.09
N ARG A 159 -70.50 -26.71 -73.66
CA ARG A 159 -69.10 -26.28 -73.84
C ARG A 159 -68.50 -25.85 -72.51
N ASP A 160 -69.28 -25.19 -71.68
CA ASP A 160 -68.92 -24.78 -70.32
C ASP A 160 -68.69 -25.99 -69.42
N LEU A 161 -69.46 -27.09 -69.54
CA LEU A 161 -69.18 -28.35 -68.84
C LEU A 161 -67.90 -29.04 -69.32
N ILE A 162 -67.61 -28.99 -70.63
CA ILE A 162 -66.37 -29.57 -71.20
C ILE A 162 -65.14 -28.74 -70.82
N MET A 163 -65.26 -27.42 -70.80
CA MET A 163 -64.22 -26.53 -70.28
C MET A 163 -64.06 -26.71 -68.77
N SER A 164 -65.13 -26.61 -67.98
CA SER A 164 -65.11 -26.87 -66.54
C SER A 164 -64.48 -28.23 -66.19
N LYS A 165 -64.70 -29.30 -66.97
CA LYS A 165 -63.99 -30.57 -66.78
C LYS A 165 -62.48 -30.46 -67.00
N LYS A 166 -62.04 -29.79 -68.09
CA LYS A 166 -60.61 -29.54 -68.36
C LYS A 166 -59.98 -28.60 -67.35
N ASP A 167 -60.72 -27.60 -66.91
CA ASP A 167 -60.28 -26.61 -65.93
C ASP A 167 -60.15 -27.28 -64.54
N LEU A 168 -61.07 -28.16 -64.15
CA LEU A 168 -60.95 -29.03 -62.98
C LEU A 168 -59.80 -30.05 -63.11
N GLU A 169 -59.50 -30.55 -64.31
CA GLU A 169 -58.34 -31.41 -64.56
C GLU A 169 -57.02 -30.63 -64.46
N ASN A 170 -56.98 -29.41 -64.97
CA ASN A 170 -55.85 -28.48 -64.83
C ASN A 170 -55.69 -28.02 -63.36
N GLU A 171 -56.77 -27.68 -62.67
CA GLU A 171 -56.79 -27.36 -61.24
C GLU A 171 -56.32 -28.53 -60.39
N ARG A 172 -56.69 -29.78 -60.74
CA ARG A 172 -56.16 -30.99 -60.11
C ARG A 172 -54.65 -31.11 -60.31
N VAL A 173 -54.13 -30.90 -61.52
CA VAL A 173 -52.68 -30.95 -61.78
C VAL A 173 -51.94 -29.81 -61.06
N VAL A 174 -52.51 -28.61 -61.04
CA VAL A 174 -51.98 -27.45 -60.29
C VAL A 174 -52.05 -27.68 -58.77
N ALA A 175 -53.10 -28.34 -58.27
CA ALA A 175 -53.24 -28.71 -56.87
C ALA A 175 -52.24 -29.81 -56.49
N GLN A 176 -52.02 -30.82 -57.34
CA GLN A 176 -50.98 -31.83 -57.15
C GLN A 176 -49.58 -31.20 -57.16
N GLY A 177 -49.31 -30.25 -58.07
CA GLY A 177 -48.06 -29.48 -58.08
C GLY A 177 -47.89 -28.56 -56.86
N LYS A 178 -48.98 -27.99 -56.33
CA LYS A 178 -48.97 -27.25 -55.06
C LYS A 178 -48.73 -28.17 -53.87
N VAL A 179 -49.35 -29.35 -53.82
CA VAL A 179 -49.14 -30.36 -52.77
C VAL A 179 -47.71 -30.86 -52.78
N ALA A 180 -47.11 -31.11 -53.95
CA ALA A 180 -45.68 -31.46 -54.06
C ALA A 180 -44.79 -30.37 -53.44
N ARG A 181 -44.97 -29.10 -53.86
CA ARG A 181 -44.21 -27.97 -53.29
C ARG A 181 -44.44 -27.81 -51.78
N LEU A 182 -45.66 -27.99 -51.30
CA LEU A 182 -45.97 -27.91 -49.86
C LEU A 182 -45.34 -29.09 -49.07
N LEU A 183 -45.09 -30.24 -49.70
CA LEU A 183 -44.34 -31.35 -49.11
C LEU A 183 -42.83 -31.05 -49.11
N ASP A 184 -42.29 -30.50 -50.20
CA ASP A 184 -40.89 -30.04 -50.28
C ASP A 184 -40.61 -28.92 -49.27
N GLU A 185 -41.52 -27.94 -49.16
CA GLU A 185 -41.48 -26.84 -48.19
C GLU A 185 -41.63 -27.35 -46.75
N ARG A 186 -42.50 -28.36 -46.51
CA ARG A 186 -42.61 -29.04 -45.21
C ARG A 186 -41.29 -29.72 -44.83
N ASP A 187 -40.66 -30.43 -45.75
CA ASP A 187 -39.46 -31.21 -45.45
C ASP A 187 -38.21 -30.33 -45.39
N ALA A 188 -38.13 -29.25 -46.17
CA ALA A 188 -37.16 -28.18 -45.97
C ALA A 188 -37.33 -27.50 -44.60
N SER A 189 -38.57 -27.16 -44.21
CA SER A 189 -38.87 -26.57 -42.90
C SER A 189 -38.53 -27.52 -41.76
N ARG A 190 -38.85 -28.82 -41.91
CA ARG A 190 -38.51 -29.88 -40.95
C ARG A 190 -37.00 -30.03 -40.81
N ASN A 191 -36.27 -30.11 -41.91
CA ASN A 191 -34.80 -30.22 -41.90
C ASN A 191 -34.13 -28.98 -41.30
N SER A 192 -34.72 -27.79 -41.49
CA SER A 192 -34.28 -26.57 -40.80
C SER A 192 -34.57 -26.65 -39.29
N LEU A 193 -35.75 -27.13 -38.90
CA LEU A 193 -36.15 -27.25 -37.51
C LEU A 193 -35.27 -28.29 -36.77
N GLU A 194 -35.00 -29.45 -37.36
CA GLU A 194 -34.09 -30.48 -36.83
C GLU A 194 -32.61 -30.02 -36.75
N LYS A 195 -32.19 -29.01 -37.56
CA LYS A 195 -30.89 -28.33 -37.39
C LYS A 195 -30.92 -27.36 -36.22
N THR A 196 -31.88 -26.44 -36.20
CA THR A 196 -32.01 -25.46 -35.09
C THR A 196 -32.22 -26.13 -33.74
N GLN A 197 -32.83 -27.32 -33.67
CA GLN A 197 -32.91 -28.12 -32.46
C GLN A 197 -31.53 -28.60 -31.98
N LYS A 198 -30.68 -29.11 -32.88
CA LYS A 198 -29.30 -29.53 -32.52
C LYS A 198 -28.44 -28.34 -32.13
N GLU A 199 -28.55 -27.23 -32.85
CA GLU A 199 -27.88 -25.96 -32.50
C GLU A 199 -28.35 -25.42 -31.13
N ASN A 200 -29.64 -25.57 -30.79
CA ASN A 200 -30.17 -25.27 -29.45
C ASN A 200 -29.69 -26.26 -28.38
N GLU A 201 -29.51 -27.54 -28.69
CA GLU A 201 -28.94 -28.50 -27.74
C GLU A 201 -27.44 -28.24 -27.49
N ASP A 202 -26.67 -27.93 -28.53
CA ASP A 202 -25.23 -27.68 -28.41
C ASP A 202 -24.94 -26.34 -27.71
N THR A 203 -25.74 -25.29 -27.97
CA THR A 203 -25.66 -24.04 -27.20
C THR A 203 -26.14 -24.21 -25.76
N ARG A 204 -27.12 -25.10 -25.47
CA ARG A 204 -27.47 -25.48 -24.09
C ARG A 204 -26.34 -26.20 -23.38
N ARG A 205 -25.67 -27.17 -24.03
CA ARG A 205 -24.47 -27.86 -23.50
C ARG A 205 -23.37 -26.85 -23.16
N GLN A 206 -23.09 -25.91 -24.06
CA GLN A 206 -22.11 -24.83 -23.84
C GLN A 206 -22.53 -23.89 -22.67
N LEU A 207 -23.82 -23.57 -22.53
CA LEU A 207 -24.35 -22.81 -21.41
C LEU A 207 -24.24 -23.58 -20.08
N GLU A 208 -24.52 -24.88 -20.06
CA GLU A 208 -24.38 -25.74 -18.88
C GLU A 208 -22.91 -25.87 -18.46
N GLU A 209 -22.00 -26.06 -19.41
CA GLU A 209 -20.55 -26.05 -19.16
C GLU A 209 -20.06 -24.69 -18.66
N GLY A 210 -20.53 -23.58 -19.26
CA GLY A 210 -20.22 -22.21 -18.84
C GLY A 210 -20.74 -21.91 -17.44
N LEU A 211 -21.95 -22.35 -17.10
CA LEU A 211 -22.53 -22.25 -15.76
C LEU A 211 -21.74 -23.08 -14.74
N LEU A 212 -21.31 -24.29 -15.09
CA LEU A 212 -20.44 -25.12 -14.24
C LEU A 212 -19.05 -24.49 -14.02
N GLN A 213 -18.51 -23.76 -15.01
CA GLN A 213 -17.28 -23.00 -14.89
C GLN A 213 -17.47 -21.76 -13.98
N TYR A 214 -18.54 -20.98 -14.18
CA TYR A 214 -18.91 -19.86 -13.32
C TYR A 214 -19.15 -20.29 -11.86
N GLN A 215 -19.79 -21.44 -11.64
CA GLN A 215 -19.99 -21.99 -10.29
C GLN A 215 -18.70 -22.45 -9.61
N LYS A 216 -17.66 -22.86 -10.37
CA LYS A 216 -16.33 -23.11 -9.81
C LYS A 216 -15.68 -21.79 -9.40
N LEU A 217 -15.59 -20.84 -10.34
CA LEU A 217 -15.09 -19.48 -10.10
C LEU A 217 -15.74 -18.78 -8.89
N LEU A 218 -17.06 -18.95 -8.67
CA LEU A 218 -17.75 -18.40 -7.50
C LEU A 218 -17.35 -19.08 -6.17
N ARG A 219 -17.05 -20.40 -6.18
CA ARG A 219 -16.52 -21.10 -5.00
C ARG A 219 -15.06 -20.72 -4.75
N ASP A 220 -14.27 -20.60 -5.81
CA ASP A 220 -12.85 -20.22 -5.73
C ASP A 220 -12.72 -18.77 -5.21
N LEU A 221 -13.57 -17.85 -5.66
CA LEU A 221 -13.69 -16.49 -5.11
C LEU A 221 -14.16 -16.48 -3.65
N ALA A 222 -15.10 -17.36 -3.26
CA ALA A 222 -15.52 -17.47 -1.87
C ALA A 222 -14.40 -18.01 -0.95
N GLY A 223 -13.59 -18.96 -1.44
CA GLY A 223 -12.38 -19.43 -0.76
C GLY A 223 -11.36 -18.31 -0.59
N MET A 224 -11.03 -17.61 -1.68
CA MET A 224 -10.14 -16.44 -1.67
C MET A 224 -10.63 -15.32 -0.74
N GLN A 225 -11.96 -15.12 -0.61
CA GLN A 225 -12.54 -14.20 0.37
C GLN A 225 -12.32 -14.67 1.81
N GLN A 226 -12.52 -15.95 2.12
CA GLN A 226 -12.27 -16.49 3.47
C GLN A 226 -10.78 -16.46 3.84
N GLU A 227 -9.90 -16.82 2.91
CA GLU A 227 -8.44 -16.70 3.09
C GLU A 227 -8.04 -15.25 3.33
N ARG A 228 -8.53 -14.31 2.50
CA ARG A 228 -8.31 -12.87 2.69
C ARG A 228 -8.86 -12.37 4.02
N GLU A 229 -10.05 -12.79 4.44
CA GLU A 229 -10.62 -12.40 5.73
C GLU A 229 -9.77 -12.92 6.91
N SER A 230 -9.21 -14.13 6.79
CA SER A 230 -8.30 -14.68 7.80
C SER A 230 -6.96 -13.92 7.85
N LEU A 231 -6.42 -13.53 6.71
CA LEU A 231 -5.20 -12.71 6.61
C LEU A 231 -5.45 -11.28 7.09
N GLU A 232 -6.62 -10.69 6.80
CA GLU A 232 -7.02 -9.39 7.36
C GLU A 232 -7.23 -9.46 8.88
N GLN A 233 -7.71 -10.59 9.43
CA GLN A 233 -7.77 -10.81 10.88
C GLN A 233 -6.36 -10.89 11.47
N GLN A 234 -5.45 -11.70 10.91
CA GLN A 234 -4.05 -11.76 11.34
C GLN A 234 -3.34 -10.38 11.24
N VAL A 235 -3.61 -9.59 10.20
CA VAL A 235 -3.08 -8.22 10.07
C VAL A 235 -3.68 -7.27 11.11
N ARG A 236 -4.96 -7.42 11.48
CA ARG A 236 -5.59 -6.66 12.58
C ARG A 236 -5.01 -7.05 13.94
N GLU A 237 -4.74 -8.33 14.18
CA GLU A 237 -4.11 -8.83 15.40
C GLU A 237 -2.65 -8.37 15.51
N CYS A 238 -1.86 -8.48 14.44
CA CYS A 238 -0.50 -7.95 14.37
C CYS A 238 -0.45 -6.42 14.54
N ARG A 239 -1.44 -5.67 14.03
CA ARG A 239 -1.58 -4.23 14.30
C ARG A 239 -1.92 -3.97 15.76
N ALA A 240 -2.92 -4.64 16.34
CA ALA A 240 -3.27 -4.47 17.74
C ALA A 240 -2.11 -4.84 18.70
N ALA A 241 -1.32 -5.86 18.38
CA ALA A 241 -0.09 -6.20 19.09
C ALA A 241 1.00 -5.13 18.90
N SER A 242 1.16 -4.59 17.69
CA SER A 242 2.07 -3.47 17.43
C SER A 242 1.65 -2.19 18.17
N ASP A 243 0.35 -1.90 18.25
CA ASP A 243 -0.20 -0.74 18.95
C ASP A 243 -0.04 -0.90 20.47
N GLN A 244 -0.22 -2.11 21.01
CA GLN A 244 0.10 -2.45 22.40
C GLN A 244 1.61 -2.34 22.69
N HIS A 245 2.47 -2.78 21.76
CA HIS A 245 3.93 -2.61 21.88
C HIS A 245 4.34 -1.13 21.77
N MET A 246 3.66 -0.33 20.95
CA MET A 246 3.87 1.11 20.89
C MET A 246 3.42 1.79 22.18
N ALA A 247 2.24 1.46 22.72
CA ALA A 247 1.79 1.97 24.01
C ALA A 247 2.76 1.61 25.14
N ALA A 248 3.20 0.35 25.22
CA ALA A 248 4.21 -0.09 26.19
C ALA A 248 5.60 0.55 25.95
N MET A 249 5.91 0.98 24.71
CA MET A 249 7.10 1.80 24.42
C MET A 249 6.93 3.26 24.83
N GLU A 250 5.74 3.87 24.69
CA GLU A 250 5.46 5.21 25.21
C GLU A 250 5.48 5.23 26.75
N GLU A 251 4.89 4.22 27.42
CA GLU A 251 5.01 4.03 28.87
C GLU A 251 6.47 3.87 29.29
N ARG A 252 7.24 3.05 28.58
CA ARG A 252 8.68 2.90 28.84
C ARG A 252 9.45 4.20 28.60
N LYS A 253 9.17 4.95 27.53
CA LYS A 253 9.75 6.28 27.29
C LYS A 253 9.47 7.21 28.46
N ALA A 254 8.22 7.33 28.89
CA ALA A 254 7.82 8.14 30.03
C ALA A 254 8.56 7.73 31.32
N THR A 255 8.71 6.42 31.59
CA THR A 255 9.55 5.98 32.73
C THR A 255 11.03 6.28 32.55
N THR A 256 11.60 6.20 31.34
CA THR A 256 12.99 6.59 31.08
C THR A 256 13.22 8.10 31.14
N GLU A 257 12.21 8.91 30.79
CA GLU A 257 12.23 10.37 30.93
C GLU A 257 12.14 10.78 32.41
N GLN A 258 11.26 10.14 33.19
CA GLN A 258 11.22 10.29 34.65
C GLN A 258 12.54 9.88 35.30
N LEU A 259 13.13 8.75 34.87
CA LEU A 259 14.46 8.31 35.32
C LEU A 259 15.57 9.26 34.88
N ALA A 260 15.49 9.89 33.70
CA ALA A 260 16.46 10.89 33.24
C ALA A 260 16.32 12.23 34.00
N VAL A 261 15.12 12.61 34.42
CA VAL A 261 14.88 13.76 35.31
C VAL A 261 15.44 13.48 36.70
N GLU A 262 15.21 12.28 37.25
CA GLU A 262 15.82 11.86 38.52
C GLU A 262 17.34 11.70 38.41
N GLU A 263 17.88 11.18 37.30
CA GLU A 263 19.32 11.13 37.05
C GLU A 263 19.91 12.54 36.92
N GLY A 264 19.18 13.49 36.33
CA GLY A 264 19.52 14.91 36.30
C GLY A 264 19.55 15.53 37.70
N ARG A 265 18.53 15.25 38.52
CA ARG A 265 18.43 15.69 39.93
C ARG A 265 19.54 15.07 40.80
N LEU A 266 19.88 13.81 40.56
CA LEU A 266 21.00 13.12 41.21
C LEU A 266 22.35 13.66 40.71
N LYS A 267 22.48 14.09 39.45
CA LYS A 267 23.67 14.79 38.94
C LYS A 267 23.84 16.16 39.57
N THR A 268 22.78 16.94 39.77
CA THR A 268 22.87 18.22 40.50
C THR A 268 23.22 18.01 41.97
N VAL A 269 22.56 17.08 42.67
CA VAL A 269 22.92 16.74 44.07
C VAL A 269 24.34 16.20 44.16
N ALA A 270 24.79 15.37 43.22
CA ALA A 270 26.18 14.88 43.19
C ALA A 270 27.21 15.97 42.87
N LEU A 271 26.84 17.02 42.11
CA LEU A 271 27.67 18.22 41.93
C LEU A 271 27.71 19.06 43.21
N GLU A 272 26.57 19.27 43.87
CA GLU A 272 26.48 20.00 45.14
C GLU A 272 27.27 19.29 46.26
N GLU A 273 27.15 17.97 46.38
CA GLU A 273 27.95 17.13 47.26
C GLU A 273 29.43 17.16 46.86
N ARG A 274 29.77 17.10 45.57
CA ARG A 274 31.18 17.20 45.12
C ARG A 274 31.78 18.59 45.37
N ASP A 275 30.98 19.65 45.35
CA ASP A 275 31.38 21.00 45.74
C ASP A 275 31.38 21.20 47.26
N ALA A 276 30.57 20.47 48.02
CA ALA A 276 30.64 20.41 49.48
C ALA A 276 31.90 19.67 49.93
N VAL A 277 32.16 18.48 49.37
CA VAL A 277 33.42 17.74 49.49
C VAL A 277 34.60 18.57 48.97
N GLY A 278 34.45 19.32 47.89
CA GLY A 278 35.47 20.26 47.39
C GLY A 278 35.74 21.43 48.35
N ARG A 279 34.70 21.97 49.00
CA ARG A 279 34.81 22.97 50.07
C ARG A 279 35.42 22.38 51.35
N LEU A 280 35.11 21.13 51.69
CA LEU A 280 35.71 20.40 52.81
C LEU A 280 37.17 20.02 52.52
N ALA A 281 37.51 19.64 51.29
CA ALA A 281 38.86 19.37 50.83
C ALA A 281 39.71 20.65 50.82
N LYS A 282 39.16 21.79 50.38
CA LYS A 282 39.82 23.10 50.51
C LYS A 282 40.03 23.49 51.98
N LYS A 283 39.03 23.30 52.85
CA LYS A 283 39.19 23.48 54.31
C LYS A 283 40.22 22.53 54.91
N LEU A 284 40.31 21.29 54.44
CA LEU A 284 41.28 20.29 54.87
C LEU A 284 42.68 20.61 54.34
N GLU A 285 42.82 21.12 53.11
CA GLU A 285 44.05 21.68 52.59
C GLU A 285 44.49 22.93 53.36
N GLU A 286 43.57 23.83 53.72
CA GLU A 286 43.86 24.98 54.57
C GLU A 286 44.28 24.54 55.98
N GLN A 287 43.63 23.52 56.55
CA GLN A 287 44.05 22.90 57.81
C GLN A 287 45.42 22.24 57.67
N GLN A 288 45.67 21.46 56.61
CA GLN A 288 46.97 20.84 56.33
C GLN A 288 48.06 21.87 55.99
N ARG A 289 47.73 23.02 55.41
CA ARG A 289 48.65 24.15 55.20
C ARG A 289 48.90 24.88 56.51
N ARG A 290 47.91 25.02 57.40
CA ARG A 290 48.12 25.51 58.78
C ARG A 290 49.02 24.55 59.55
N PHE A 291 48.68 23.26 59.62
CA PHE A 291 49.52 22.21 60.22
C PHE A 291 50.90 22.11 59.58
N LYS A 292 51.06 22.34 58.27
CA LYS A 292 52.39 22.47 57.65
C LYS A 292 53.11 23.71 58.13
N THR A 293 52.52 24.91 58.05
CA THR A 293 53.17 26.13 58.57
C THR A 293 53.40 26.10 60.09
N GLU A 294 52.63 25.33 60.85
CA GLU A 294 52.81 25.09 62.28
C GLU A 294 53.88 24.02 62.52
N ALA A 295 53.99 22.99 61.68
CA ALA A 295 55.10 22.04 61.67
C ALA A 295 56.40 22.67 61.17
N ASP A 296 56.35 23.63 60.24
CA ASP A 296 57.47 24.43 59.76
C ASP A 296 57.91 25.43 60.84
N ARG A 297 56.95 26.07 61.53
CA ARG A 297 57.23 26.88 62.73
C ARG A 297 57.84 26.01 63.83
N LEU A 298 57.26 24.85 64.14
CA LEU A 298 57.82 23.90 65.08
C LEU A 298 59.19 23.42 64.62
N ALA A 299 59.43 23.17 63.33
CA ALA A 299 60.75 22.82 62.80
C ALA A 299 61.75 23.98 62.90
N THR A 300 61.33 25.25 62.73
CA THR A 300 62.21 26.40 63.02
C THR A 300 62.46 26.59 64.51
N ILE A 301 61.49 26.29 65.38
CA ILE A 301 61.62 26.31 66.84
C ILE A 301 62.46 25.12 67.31
N GLU A 302 62.38 23.96 66.66
CA GLU A 302 63.19 22.77 66.92
C GLU A 302 64.60 22.93 66.37
N ALA A 303 64.79 23.61 65.23
CA ALA A 303 66.09 24.04 64.72
C ALA A 303 66.73 25.05 65.66
N GLN A 304 66.01 26.08 66.11
CA GLN A 304 66.48 27.02 67.13
C GLN A 304 66.75 26.31 68.47
N ASN A 305 65.91 25.36 68.89
CA ASN A 305 66.19 24.52 70.05
C ASN A 305 67.36 23.54 69.82
N ALA A 306 67.67 23.15 68.59
CA ALA A 306 68.82 22.32 68.24
C ALA A 306 70.11 23.15 68.22
N GLU A 307 70.06 24.37 67.68
CA GLU A 307 71.10 25.38 67.79
C GLU A 307 71.37 25.68 69.27
N VAL A 308 70.35 26.00 70.08
CA VAL A 308 70.48 26.17 71.53
C VAL A 308 70.97 24.89 72.22
N LYS A 309 70.58 23.68 71.79
CA LYS A 309 71.13 22.41 72.31
C LYS A 309 72.58 22.15 71.87
N VAL A 310 73.08 22.79 70.82
CA VAL A 310 74.48 22.76 70.35
C VAL A 310 75.30 23.94 70.91
N GLU A 311 74.65 25.04 71.27
CA GLU A 311 75.24 26.14 72.04
C GLU A 311 75.33 25.80 73.52
N ILE A 312 74.38 25.07 74.12
CA ILE A 312 74.46 24.62 75.51
C ILE A 312 75.78 23.88 75.83
N PRO A 313 76.30 22.93 75.02
CA PRO A 313 77.63 22.35 75.24
C PRO A 313 78.79 23.30 74.91
N LYS A 314 78.66 24.23 73.94
CA LYS A 314 79.69 25.26 73.68
C LYS A 314 79.80 26.28 74.81
N LEU A 315 78.66 26.73 75.34
CA LEU A 315 78.54 27.62 76.49
C LEU A 315 78.90 26.89 77.78
N LYS A 316 78.62 25.60 77.93
CA LYS A 316 79.14 24.78 79.05
C LYS A 316 80.64 24.49 78.91
N ALA A 317 81.19 24.43 77.71
CA ALA A 317 82.64 24.32 77.47
C ALA A 317 83.32 25.64 77.83
N THR A 318 82.89 26.77 77.25
CA THR A 318 83.43 28.10 77.58
C THR A 318 83.17 28.51 79.02
N LEU A 319 82.06 28.08 79.67
CA LEU A 319 81.87 28.28 81.10
C LEU A 319 82.81 27.37 81.93
N LYS A 320 83.09 26.14 81.51
CA LYS A 320 84.13 25.30 82.15
C LYS A 320 85.52 25.88 81.98
N GLU A 321 85.88 26.33 80.79
CA GLU A 321 87.14 27.03 80.50
C GLU A 321 87.23 28.30 81.35
N ARG A 322 86.20 29.15 81.36
CA ARG A 322 86.12 30.34 82.23
C ARG A 322 86.13 29.99 83.72
N MET A 323 85.60 28.84 84.15
CA MET A 323 85.72 28.37 85.53
C MET A 323 87.13 27.86 85.86
N VAL A 324 87.84 27.25 84.91
CA VAL A 324 89.27 26.92 85.05
C VAL A 324 90.13 28.18 85.03
N GLU A 325 89.80 29.15 84.18
CA GLU A 325 90.44 30.47 84.12
C GLU A 325 90.20 31.25 85.43
N VAL A 326 88.98 31.26 85.95
CA VAL A 326 88.63 31.88 87.24
C VAL A 326 89.25 31.10 88.40
N ALA A 327 89.39 29.77 88.34
CA ALA A 327 90.12 29.00 89.34
C ALA A 327 91.64 29.28 89.29
N ARG A 328 92.22 29.43 88.10
CA ARG A 328 93.63 29.79 87.86
C ARG A 328 93.88 31.21 88.34
N LEU A 329 93.08 32.19 87.93
CA LEU A 329 93.13 33.57 88.39
C LEU A 329 92.83 33.67 89.89
N ALA A 330 91.98 32.83 90.49
CA ALA A 330 91.79 32.79 91.93
C ALA A 330 93.00 32.16 92.66
N ALA A 331 93.71 31.20 92.07
CA ALA A 331 94.95 30.66 92.60
C ALA A 331 96.11 31.67 92.48
N GLU A 332 96.21 32.37 91.35
CA GLU A 332 97.15 33.46 91.11
C GLU A 332 96.85 34.65 92.03
N MET A 333 95.59 35.07 92.17
CA MET A 333 95.18 36.09 93.15
C MET A 333 95.37 35.66 94.60
N ARG A 334 95.33 34.36 94.94
CA ARG A 334 95.73 33.86 96.26
C ARG A 334 97.26 33.91 96.46
N LYS A 335 98.05 33.62 95.43
CA LYS A 335 99.52 33.79 95.48
C LYS A 335 99.90 35.27 95.59
N VAL A 336 99.28 36.14 94.81
CA VAL A 336 99.47 37.60 94.85
C VAL A 336 98.96 38.19 96.17
N ARG A 337 97.83 37.72 96.72
CA ARG A 337 97.40 38.13 98.07
C ARG A 337 98.38 37.68 99.16
N LYS A 338 98.87 36.45 99.15
CA LYS A 338 99.92 36.03 100.10
C LYS A 338 101.24 36.79 99.91
N SER A 339 101.59 37.13 98.67
CA SER A 339 102.72 38.02 98.37
C SER A 339 102.50 39.42 98.94
N ALA A 340 101.30 39.99 98.76
CA ALA A 340 100.93 41.31 99.25
C ALA A 340 100.75 41.36 100.77
N GLU A 341 100.28 40.29 101.40
CA GLU A 341 100.20 40.12 102.86
C GLU A 341 101.62 40.06 103.46
N ASN A 342 102.53 39.27 102.86
CA ASN A 342 103.94 39.25 103.24
C ASN A 342 104.62 40.63 103.00
N GLN A 343 104.34 41.29 101.88
CA GLN A 343 104.86 42.62 101.59
C GLN A 343 104.25 43.68 102.52
N GLN A 344 103.01 43.53 102.98
CA GLN A 344 102.41 44.40 104.00
C GLN A 344 103.00 44.16 105.39
N THR A 345 103.36 42.92 105.77
CA THR A 345 104.06 42.69 107.04
C THR A 345 105.50 43.21 106.99
N GLU A 346 106.20 43.05 105.87
CA GLU A 346 107.56 43.59 105.72
C GLU A 346 107.57 45.11 105.61
N MET A 347 106.63 45.71 104.88
CA MET A 347 106.49 47.17 104.82
C MET A 347 106.03 47.76 106.16
N LYS A 348 105.27 47.04 106.99
CA LYS A 348 104.99 47.47 108.38
C LYS A 348 106.25 47.47 109.26
N LYS A 349 107.15 46.49 109.14
CA LYS A 349 108.45 46.52 109.82
C LYS A 349 109.32 47.68 109.31
N GLN A 350 109.40 47.88 108.00
CA GLN A 350 110.17 48.97 107.41
C GLN A 350 109.60 50.35 107.75
N LEU A 351 108.28 50.50 107.90
CA LEU A 351 107.66 51.71 108.42
C LEU A 351 108.00 51.93 109.90
N GLN A 352 107.98 50.89 110.75
CA GLN A 352 108.41 51.04 112.14
C GLN A 352 109.89 51.44 112.27
N ILE A 353 110.78 50.87 111.44
CA ILE A 353 112.21 51.25 111.37
C ILE A 353 112.38 52.67 110.81
N ARG A 354 111.58 53.06 109.80
CA ARG A 354 111.55 54.43 109.28
C ARG A 354 111.13 55.41 110.38
N ASP A 355 110.09 55.10 111.14
CA ASP A 355 109.52 56.05 112.10
C ASP A 355 110.45 56.26 113.32
N THR A 356 111.26 55.26 113.69
CA THR A 356 112.38 55.47 114.64
C THR A 356 113.53 56.27 114.02
N LEU A 357 113.92 55.97 112.77
CA LEU A 357 114.99 56.70 112.08
C LEU A 357 114.61 58.16 111.75
N VAL A 358 113.32 58.46 111.58
CA VAL A 358 112.82 59.83 111.40
C VAL A 358 113.03 60.62 112.69
N GLN A 359 112.66 60.07 113.85
CA GLN A 359 112.87 60.72 115.16
C GLN A 359 114.37 60.95 115.46
N GLU A 360 115.24 60.01 115.08
CA GLU A 360 116.70 60.20 115.15
C GLU A 360 117.20 61.26 114.14
N SER A 361 116.60 61.33 112.95
CA SER A 361 116.98 62.32 111.93
C SER A 361 116.54 63.75 112.27
N GLU A 362 115.38 63.93 112.90
CA GLU A 362 114.89 65.24 113.36
C GLU A 362 115.82 65.80 114.45
N GLN A 363 116.20 64.97 115.43
CA GLN A 363 117.17 65.32 116.48
C GLN A 363 118.57 65.67 115.95
N LEU A 364 118.97 65.13 114.78
CA LEU A 364 120.21 65.48 114.10
C LEU A 364 120.05 66.70 113.16
N HIS A 365 118.86 66.99 112.67
CA HIS A 365 118.58 68.14 111.81
C HIS A 365 118.70 69.46 112.59
N ASP A 366 118.12 69.53 113.78
CA ASP A 366 118.22 70.69 114.68
C ASP A 366 119.71 71.00 115.02
N GLN A 367 120.52 69.97 115.29
CA GLN A 367 121.95 70.09 115.56
C GLN A 367 122.79 70.54 114.35
N ILE A 368 122.26 70.39 113.13
CA ILE A 368 122.90 70.83 111.89
C ILE A 368 122.51 72.27 111.56
N GLU A 369 121.25 72.68 111.79
CA GLU A 369 120.82 74.07 111.59
C GLU A 369 121.60 75.06 112.47
N GLU A 370 121.88 74.73 113.74
CA GLU A 370 122.70 75.60 114.60
C GLU A 370 124.13 75.79 114.08
N ARG A 371 124.71 74.75 113.46
CA ARG A 371 126.09 74.79 112.93
C ARG A 371 126.18 75.50 111.57
N LEU A 372 125.17 75.36 110.72
CA LEU A 372 125.13 76.05 109.42
C LEU A 372 124.97 77.58 109.57
N ARG A 373 124.30 78.04 110.64
CA ARG A 373 124.19 79.49 110.94
C ARG A 373 125.51 80.12 111.39
N ALA A 374 126.49 79.33 111.83
CA ALA A 374 127.83 79.81 112.21
C ALA A 374 128.77 79.98 110.99
N LEU A 375 128.86 78.96 110.13
CA LEU A 375 129.76 78.97 108.96
C LEU A 375 129.44 80.08 107.96
N GLY A 376 128.16 80.45 107.80
CA GLY A 376 127.73 81.59 106.97
C GLY A 376 128.16 82.99 107.46
N VAL A 377 128.95 83.07 108.54
CA VAL A 377 129.66 84.27 108.98
C VAL A 377 131.12 84.25 108.49
N GLU A 378 131.83 83.12 108.66
CA GLU A 378 133.25 82.97 108.27
C GLU A 378 133.45 83.09 106.74
N GLU A 379 132.51 82.59 105.93
CA GLU A 379 132.54 82.74 104.46
C GLU A 379 132.53 84.21 103.98
N LYS A 380 132.14 85.17 104.84
CA LYS A 380 132.14 86.61 104.50
C LYS A 380 133.43 87.32 104.86
N GLU A 381 134.28 86.71 105.71
CA GLU A 381 135.56 87.31 106.10
C GLU A 381 136.67 86.92 105.12
N LEU A 382 136.66 85.67 104.60
CA LEU A 382 137.65 85.19 103.63
C LEU A 382 137.61 85.93 102.28
N HIS A 383 136.46 86.48 101.88
CA HIS A 383 136.34 87.25 100.64
C HIS A 383 137.03 88.64 100.71
N ALA A 384 137.49 89.08 101.88
CA ALA A 384 138.15 90.38 102.08
C ALA A 384 139.68 90.36 101.87
N GLU A 385 140.33 89.18 101.89
CA GLU A 385 141.78 89.05 101.62
C GLU A 385 142.15 89.18 100.13
N GLU A 386 141.15 89.27 99.24
CA GLU A 386 141.26 89.24 97.76
C GLU A 386 142.11 90.38 97.14
N LEU A 387 142.50 91.38 97.92
CA LEU A 387 143.20 92.58 97.45
C LEU A 387 144.70 92.67 97.78
N ARG A 388 145.26 91.83 98.68
CA ARG A 388 146.49 92.25 99.40
C ARG A 388 147.83 92.08 98.68
N LEU A 389 147.93 91.32 97.58
CA LEU A 389 149.22 91.05 96.91
C LEU A 389 149.19 90.96 95.37
N LYS A 390 148.51 91.91 94.71
CA LYS A 390 148.72 92.19 93.27
C LYS A 390 149.82 93.24 93.07
N GLN A 391 151.09 92.82 93.00
CA GLN A 391 152.23 93.65 92.56
C GLN A 391 153.46 92.79 92.20
N ALA A 392 154.40 93.37 91.44
CA ALA A 392 155.68 92.78 90.95
C ALA A 392 155.59 91.66 89.87
N ILE A 393 155.43 92.10 88.62
CA ILE A 393 155.82 91.39 87.37
C ILE A 393 157.30 91.77 87.08
N PRO A 394 158.20 90.84 86.66
CA PRO A 394 158.65 90.83 85.25
C PRO A 394 159.12 89.47 84.68
N GLU A 395 159.69 89.53 83.47
CA GLU A 395 159.88 88.45 82.50
C GLU A 395 161.12 87.53 82.69
N LYS A 396 160.97 86.26 82.27
CA LYS A 396 161.87 85.53 81.34
C LYS A 396 163.40 85.48 81.62
N THR A 397 163.87 84.37 82.23
CA THR A 397 165.17 83.76 81.87
C THR A 397 165.37 82.30 82.31
N GLN A 398 166.29 81.61 81.61
CA GLN A 398 167.19 80.54 82.06
C GLN A 398 166.66 79.18 82.57
N LEU A 399 166.77 78.18 81.68
CA LEU A 399 167.56 76.93 81.86
C LEU A 399 167.64 76.23 83.23
N LEU A 400 167.09 75.01 83.27
CA LEU A 400 167.76 73.79 83.77
C LEU A 400 168.48 73.83 85.14
N THR A 401 167.71 73.88 86.22
CA THR A 401 167.93 73.16 87.50
C THR A 401 166.64 73.28 88.33
N ASP A 402 166.23 72.34 89.21
CA ASP A 402 166.81 71.05 89.57
C ASP A 402 165.73 70.09 90.14
N ASN A 403 165.88 68.78 89.89
CA ASN A 403 165.55 67.64 90.78
C ASN A 403 164.11 67.37 91.24
N SER A 404 163.66 66.11 91.37
CA SER A 404 164.34 64.89 91.88
C SER A 404 164.20 63.68 90.93
N ARG A 405 165.19 62.83 90.59
CA ARG A 405 166.38 62.23 91.28
C ARG A 405 166.02 61.44 92.56
N THR A 406 166.70 60.35 92.94
CA THR A 406 167.66 59.47 92.24
C THR A 406 166.87 58.40 91.42
N GLU A 407 167.24 57.16 91.12
CA GLU A 407 168.46 56.35 91.33
C GLU A 407 168.59 55.27 90.24
N ASN A 408 169.81 54.78 90.01
CA ASN A 408 170.08 53.42 89.56
C ASN A 408 171.32 52.95 90.37
N GLU A 409 171.32 51.72 90.87
CA GLU A 409 172.37 51.14 91.73
C GLU A 409 172.69 51.86 93.07
N ARG A 410 172.04 51.37 94.14
CA ARG A 410 172.45 51.40 95.56
C ARG A 410 173.32 52.57 96.06
N MET A 411 172.69 53.48 96.83
CA MET A 411 173.21 53.99 98.11
C MET A 411 174.63 54.61 98.11
N ALA A 412 174.69 55.94 97.90
CA ALA A 412 175.68 56.89 98.43
C ALA A 412 177.18 56.47 98.54
N MET A 413 178.04 57.07 97.71
CA MET A 413 179.50 57.09 97.86
C MET A 413 180.09 58.47 97.49
N GLU A 414 181.31 58.77 97.97
CA GLU A 414 181.96 60.10 97.88
C GLU A 414 182.88 60.28 96.64
N GLY A 415 182.74 61.43 95.93
CA GLY A 415 183.87 62.25 95.40
C GLY A 415 184.63 61.94 94.08
N HIS A 416 184.61 62.92 93.14
CA HIS A 416 185.79 63.55 92.45
C HIS A 416 186.65 62.73 91.41
N ARG A 417 187.49 63.27 90.47
CA ARG A 417 187.80 64.64 89.93
C ARG A 417 188.63 64.62 88.61
N VAL A 418 188.61 65.74 87.84
CA VAL A 418 189.73 66.36 87.03
C VAL A 418 190.22 65.72 85.70
N ALA A 419 190.84 66.55 84.84
CA ALA A 419 191.54 66.24 83.57
C ALA A 419 192.77 67.16 83.37
N GLU A 420 193.79 66.77 82.57
CA GLU A 420 194.85 67.62 81.97
C GLU A 420 195.84 66.81 81.08
N GLU A 421 195.75 66.90 79.74
CA GLU A 421 196.82 66.47 78.76
C GLU A 421 196.79 67.31 77.45
N GLY A 422 196.18 68.49 77.48
CA GLY A 422 195.44 69.03 76.33
C GLY A 422 196.18 69.78 75.19
N LYS A 423 197.49 69.59 74.94
CA LYS A 423 198.26 70.52 74.05
C LYS A 423 199.06 69.93 72.89
N ARG A 424 198.98 68.63 72.60
CA ARG A 424 199.46 68.04 71.32
C ARG A 424 198.34 67.55 70.38
N HIS A 425 197.08 67.61 70.81
CA HIS A 425 195.93 67.03 70.08
C HIS A 425 195.30 67.96 69.03
N ASN A 426 195.44 69.29 69.17
CA ASN A 426 194.61 70.26 68.42
C ASN A 426 194.81 70.28 66.89
N LEU A 427 195.89 69.71 66.36
CA LEU A 427 196.10 69.56 64.91
C LEU A 427 195.50 68.28 64.33
N ALA A 428 195.10 67.31 65.15
CA ALA A 428 194.39 66.11 64.69
C ALA A 428 192.87 66.34 64.59
N GLN A 429 192.31 67.14 65.51
CA GLN A 429 190.85 67.29 65.67
C GLN A 429 190.14 67.92 64.46
N GLN A 430 190.83 68.72 63.65
CA GLN A 430 190.24 69.41 62.49
C GLN A 430 189.98 68.48 61.28
N LEU A 431 190.72 67.37 61.16
CA LEU A 431 190.48 66.37 60.11
C LEU A 431 189.25 65.49 60.40
N ASP A 432 188.96 65.27 61.68
CA ASP A 432 187.95 64.32 62.14
C ASP A 432 186.51 64.85 62.05
N GLN A 433 186.33 66.17 61.87
CA GLN A 433 185.03 66.82 61.74
C GLN A 433 184.46 66.68 60.31
N LEU A 434 185.27 66.94 59.28
CA LEU A 434 184.84 66.88 57.87
C LEU A 434 184.39 65.47 57.42
N LEU A 435 184.87 64.41 58.08
CA LEU A 435 184.45 63.04 57.82
C LEU A 435 183.01 62.76 58.33
N ARG A 436 182.63 63.38 59.46
CA ARG A 436 181.33 63.14 60.12
C ARG A 436 180.17 63.79 59.36
N ASP A 437 180.41 64.94 58.74
CA ASP A 437 179.41 65.63 57.91
C ASP A 437 179.06 64.82 56.65
N ASN A 438 180.02 64.09 56.09
CA ASN A 438 179.79 63.22 54.93
C ASN A 438 178.84 62.04 55.25
N GLU A 439 178.83 61.55 56.49
CA GLU A 439 177.88 60.51 56.91
C GLU A 439 176.44 61.03 57.05
N GLN A 440 176.26 62.28 57.48
CA GLN A 440 174.91 62.83 57.71
C GLN A 440 174.14 62.97 56.40
N LEU A 441 174.79 63.46 55.34
CA LEU A 441 174.18 63.62 54.02
C LEU A 441 173.71 62.28 53.43
N ARG A 442 174.46 61.18 53.65
CA ARG A 442 174.06 59.83 53.20
C ARG A 442 172.79 59.32 53.90
N LYS A 443 172.61 59.63 55.18
CA LYS A 443 171.44 59.20 55.97
C LYS A 443 170.15 59.89 55.49
N ASN A 444 170.23 61.15 55.05
CA ASN A 444 169.08 61.90 54.55
C ASN A 444 168.55 61.38 53.19
N ILE A 445 169.45 60.94 52.28
CA ILE A 445 169.06 60.41 50.96
C ILE A 445 168.20 59.15 51.11
N PHE A 446 168.65 58.20 51.93
CA PHE A 446 167.97 56.92 52.18
C PHE A 446 166.53 57.09 52.71
N LEU A 447 166.29 58.10 53.56
CA LEU A 447 164.96 58.37 54.12
C LEU A 447 163.97 58.90 53.07
N LEU A 448 164.44 59.67 52.08
CA LEU A 448 163.61 60.20 50.99
C LEU A 448 163.22 59.09 50.00
N GLU A 449 164.16 58.23 49.63
CA GLU A 449 163.91 57.04 48.79
C GLU A 449 162.86 56.12 49.43
N GLN A 450 162.97 55.88 50.74
CA GLN A 450 162.00 55.09 51.51
C GLN A 450 160.65 55.82 51.76
N GLY A 451 160.53 57.10 51.39
CA GLY A 451 159.27 57.83 51.35
C GLY A 451 158.54 57.64 50.02
N GLN A 452 159.28 57.68 48.90
CA GLN A 452 158.72 57.65 47.55
C GLN A 452 158.00 56.32 47.23
N THR A 453 158.55 55.19 47.68
CA THR A 453 157.94 53.85 47.47
C THR A 453 156.56 53.73 48.09
N LYS A 454 156.42 54.12 49.37
CA LYS A 454 155.16 54.03 50.14
C LYS A 454 154.00 54.81 49.49
N VAL A 455 154.30 55.92 48.81
CA VAL A 455 153.28 56.72 48.09
C VAL A 455 152.80 56.00 46.82
N LEU A 456 153.70 55.33 46.10
CA LEU A 456 153.35 54.52 44.92
C LEU A 456 152.48 53.33 45.30
N ASP A 457 152.84 52.61 46.37
CA ASP A 457 152.07 51.46 46.87
C ASP A 457 150.63 51.85 47.25
N HIS A 458 150.47 52.99 47.96
CA HIS A 458 149.16 53.51 48.32
C HIS A 458 148.32 53.92 47.10
N GLY A 459 148.93 54.57 46.11
CA GLY A 459 148.26 54.94 44.85
C GLY A 459 147.73 53.73 44.07
N GLN A 460 148.51 52.65 43.99
CA GLN A 460 148.08 51.41 43.35
C GLN A 460 146.90 50.75 44.09
N HIS A 461 146.92 50.74 45.42
CA HIS A 461 145.83 50.18 46.23
C HIS A 461 144.49 50.89 46.00
N VAL A 462 144.48 52.23 45.98
CA VAL A 462 143.26 53.03 45.74
C VAL A 462 142.71 52.79 44.33
N ALA A 463 143.58 52.69 43.31
CA ALA A 463 143.17 52.39 41.94
C ALA A 463 142.47 51.02 41.83
N LEU A 464 143.00 49.98 42.50
CA LEU A 464 142.39 48.66 42.54
C LEU A 464 140.99 48.68 43.18
N GLN A 465 140.80 49.41 44.27
CA GLN A 465 139.49 49.55 44.93
C GLN A 465 138.46 50.27 44.03
N TYR A 466 138.88 51.30 43.29
CA TYR A 466 138.01 51.97 42.32
C TYR A 466 137.54 51.03 41.20
N HIS A 467 138.44 50.22 40.62
CA HIS A 467 138.05 49.25 39.61
C HIS A 467 137.13 48.14 40.16
N GLN A 468 137.32 47.69 41.40
CA GLN A 468 136.43 46.73 42.04
C GLN A 468 135.00 47.28 42.23
N THR A 469 134.85 48.53 42.66
CA THR A 469 133.52 49.16 42.83
C THR A 469 132.83 49.46 41.50
N LEU A 470 133.59 49.81 40.44
CA LEU A 470 133.05 49.88 39.07
C LEU A 470 132.50 48.53 38.61
N GLU A 471 133.24 47.44 38.80
CA GLU A 471 132.79 46.09 38.43
C GLU A 471 131.58 45.62 39.24
N GLN A 472 131.48 45.98 40.52
CA GLN A 472 130.28 45.72 41.32
C GLN A 472 129.07 46.52 40.79
N THR A 473 129.23 47.81 40.48
CA THR A 473 128.11 48.62 39.96
C THR A 473 127.73 48.30 38.51
N ARG A 474 128.63 47.71 37.71
CA ARG A 474 128.29 47.06 36.43
C ARG A 474 127.36 45.86 36.67
N LYS A 475 127.81 44.88 37.45
CA LYS A 475 127.04 43.66 37.78
C LYS A 475 125.66 43.94 38.37
N GLN A 476 125.49 45.02 39.14
CA GLN A 476 124.17 45.43 39.66
C GLN A 476 123.29 46.12 38.59
N ARG A 477 123.86 46.87 37.64
CA ARG A 477 123.10 47.39 36.47
C ARG A 477 122.65 46.25 35.55
N ASP A 478 123.51 45.26 35.29
CA ASP A 478 123.20 44.12 34.43
C ASP A 478 122.04 43.29 35.01
N ARG A 479 122.06 43.07 36.34
CA ARG A 479 120.94 42.46 37.09
C ARG A 479 119.66 43.29 37.01
N ALA A 480 119.75 44.62 37.13
CA ALA A 480 118.58 45.49 37.02
C ALA A 480 117.96 45.45 35.61
N GLN A 481 118.79 45.43 34.56
CA GLN A 481 118.32 45.26 33.18
C GLN A 481 117.64 43.90 32.95
N LEU A 482 118.22 42.81 33.47
CA LEU A 482 117.61 41.47 33.38
C LEU A 482 116.24 41.42 34.09
N LEU A 483 116.13 42.02 35.27
CA LEU A 483 114.86 42.11 36.01
C LEU A 483 113.82 42.98 35.27
N GLN A 484 114.25 44.10 34.66
CA GLN A 484 113.37 44.91 33.81
C GLN A 484 112.88 44.15 32.57
N GLN A 485 113.76 43.39 31.91
CA GLN A 485 113.37 42.53 30.78
C GLN A 485 112.32 41.50 31.22
N GLN A 486 112.57 40.77 32.33
CA GLN A 486 111.63 39.81 32.90
C GLN A 486 110.28 40.44 33.31
N LEU A 487 110.28 41.65 33.85
CA LEU A 487 109.04 42.41 34.12
C LEU A 487 108.27 42.68 32.81
N THR A 488 108.91 43.23 31.78
CA THR A 488 108.23 43.49 30.49
C THR A 488 107.76 42.22 29.78
N GLU A 489 108.45 41.09 29.94
CA GLU A 489 107.96 39.79 29.46
C GLU A 489 106.72 39.33 30.21
N ASN A 490 106.71 39.44 31.54
CA ASN A 490 105.57 39.04 32.36
C ASN A 490 104.37 39.96 32.16
N GLU A 491 104.58 41.27 31.92
CA GLU A 491 103.51 42.18 31.49
C GLU A 491 102.93 41.81 30.12
N LYS A 492 103.78 41.43 29.15
CA LYS A 492 103.32 40.95 27.83
C LYS A 492 102.53 39.64 27.96
N ARG A 493 102.98 38.71 28.81
CA ARG A 493 102.26 37.46 29.12
C ARG A 493 100.92 37.73 29.79
N LEU A 494 100.87 38.65 30.76
CA LEU A 494 99.63 39.05 31.44
C LEU A 494 98.62 39.66 30.47
N LYS A 495 99.06 40.60 29.61
CA LYS A 495 98.22 41.21 28.57
C LYS A 495 97.69 40.16 27.57
N ALA A 496 98.56 39.25 27.11
CA ALA A 496 98.13 38.16 26.23
C ALA A 496 97.13 37.18 26.90
N GLN A 497 97.21 36.98 28.22
CA GLN A 497 96.24 36.20 28.98
C GLN A 497 94.93 36.96 29.19
N GLN A 498 94.96 38.27 29.42
CA GLN A 498 93.78 39.14 29.49
C GLN A 498 93.03 39.15 28.14
N ASP A 499 93.73 39.43 27.05
CA ASP A 499 93.22 39.34 25.67
C ASP A 499 92.54 38.00 25.38
N LEU A 500 93.12 36.89 25.85
CA LEU A 500 92.57 35.55 25.65
C LEU A 500 91.32 35.30 26.51
N LEU A 501 91.34 35.74 27.77
CA LEU A 501 90.18 35.64 28.68
C LEU A 501 89.00 36.47 28.18
N ASP A 502 89.25 37.68 27.67
CA ASP A 502 88.21 38.54 27.10
C ASP A 502 87.61 37.92 25.83
N ARG A 503 88.43 37.37 24.92
CA ARG A 503 87.94 36.61 23.75
C ARG A 503 87.09 35.40 24.17
N VAL A 504 87.57 34.58 25.11
CA VAL A 504 86.80 33.44 25.64
C VAL A 504 85.51 33.90 26.32
N CYS A 505 85.50 35.07 26.98
CA CYS A 505 84.28 35.64 27.56
C CYS A 505 83.30 36.15 26.50
N THR A 506 83.76 36.76 25.40
CA THR A 506 82.88 37.16 24.28
C THR A 506 82.35 35.96 23.51
N ASP A 507 83.17 34.93 23.26
CA ASP A 507 82.74 33.69 22.60
C ASP A 507 81.77 32.88 23.48
N ARG A 508 81.99 32.80 24.80
CA ARG A 508 81.01 32.24 25.74
C ARG A 508 79.71 33.04 25.73
N SER A 509 79.78 34.37 25.68
CA SER A 509 78.59 35.23 25.63
C SER A 509 77.84 35.10 24.30
N ARG A 510 78.54 34.88 23.19
CA ARG A 510 77.98 34.63 21.86
C ARG A 510 77.29 33.27 21.80
N THR A 511 77.99 32.21 22.21
CA THR A 511 77.42 30.84 22.24
C THR A 511 76.25 30.74 23.21
N GLN A 512 76.28 31.43 24.36
CA GLN A 512 75.12 31.51 25.26
C GLN A 512 73.91 32.23 24.65
N LYS A 513 74.12 33.25 23.80
CA LYS A 513 73.01 33.87 23.04
C LYS A 513 72.43 32.91 22.01
N GLN A 514 73.28 32.28 21.20
CA GLN A 514 72.86 31.30 20.18
C GLN A 514 72.17 30.08 20.79
N LEU A 515 72.58 29.64 21.98
CA LEU A 515 71.87 28.61 22.75
C LEU A 515 70.46 29.08 23.15
N LYS A 516 70.32 30.28 23.72
CA LYS A 516 68.99 30.83 24.09
C LYS A 516 68.09 31.08 22.88
N GLU A 517 68.66 31.53 21.76
CA GLU A 517 67.96 31.74 20.50
C GLU A 517 67.40 30.40 19.99
N SER A 518 68.23 29.34 19.94
CA SER A 518 67.79 28.00 19.54
C SER A 518 66.89 27.29 20.57
N GLU A 519 67.00 27.57 21.87
CA GLU A 519 66.06 27.13 22.90
C GLU A 519 64.66 27.76 22.70
N LEU A 520 64.60 29.05 22.34
CA LEU A 520 63.36 29.76 22.02
C LEU A 520 62.75 29.29 20.70
N GLU A 521 63.56 29.06 19.67
CA GLU A 521 63.11 28.46 18.40
C GLU A 521 62.56 27.04 18.62
N TRP A 522 63.24 26.21 19.40
CA TRP A 522 62.77 24.87 19.76
C TRP A 522 61.45 24.92 20.53
N ALA A 523 61.30 25.83 21.49
CA ALA A 523 60.05 26.03 22.23
C ALA A 523 58.91 26.47 21.29
N GLY A 524 59.17 27.40 20.38
CA GLY A 524 58.19 27.86 19.37
C GLY A 524 57.81 26.77 18.37
N LEU A 525 58.77 25.98 17.89
CA LEU A 525 58.53 24.81 17.04
C LEU A 525 57.73 23.72 17.78
N LYS A 526 58.01 23.49 19.06
CA LYS A 526 57.27 22.55 19.90
C LYS A 526 55.83 22.99 20.13
N GLN A 527 55.60 24.28 20.38
CA GLN A 527 54.24 24.84 20.49
C GLN A 527 53.46 24.71 19.17
N ARG A 528 54.10 25.02 18.03
CA ARG A 528 53.51 24.81 16.69
C ARG A 528 53.22 23.33 16.41
N TYR A 529 54.09 22.42 16.84
CA TYR A 529 53.84 20.98 16.73
C TYR A 529 52.63 20.56 17.56
N GLN A 530 52.47 21.09 18.78
CA GLN A 530 51.31 20.83 19.64
C GLN A 530 50.01 21.36 19.03
N SER A 531 49.97 22.61 18.54
CA SER A 531 48.77 23.13 17.87
C SER A 531 48.43 22.34 16.59
N ASN A 532 49.44 21.96 15.81
CA ASN A 532 49.22 21.14 14.61
C ASN A 532 48.70 19.73 14.96
N GLU A 533 49.15 19.12 16.07
CA GLU A 533 48.64 17.82 16.55
C GLU A 533 47.18 17.93 17.03
N GLU A 534 46.83 19.04 17.71
CA GLU A 534 45.45 19.38 18.11
C GLU A 534 44.54 19.57 16.88
N ASP A 535 44.97 20.37 15.90
CA ASP A 535 44.26 20.56 14.62
C ASP A 535 44.10 19.24 13.84
N ILE A 536 45.13 18.40 13.82
CA ILE A 536 45.09 17.08 13.20
C ILE A 536 44.07 16.17 13.91
N GLN A 537 43.96 16.22 15.24
CA GLN A 537 42.94 15.44 15.97
C GLN A 537 41.53 15.99 15.76
N LEU A 538 41.36 17.32 15.70
CA LEU A 538 40.09 17.96 15.35
C LEU A 538 39.64 17.56 13.94
N LEU A 539 40.55 17.60 12.96
CA LEU A 539 40.27 17.17 11.58
C LEU A 539 39.96 15.67 11.49
N LYS A 540 40.66 14.80 12.23
CA LYS A 540 40.34 13.36 12.34
C LYS A 540 38.92 13.16 12.89
N MET A 541 38.53 13.86 13.96
CA MET A 541 37.16 13.79 14.52
C MET A 541 36.11 14.28 13.53
N GLN A 542 36.35 15.40 12.83
CA GLN A 542 35.44 15.90 11.81
C GLN A 542 35.29 14.91 10.65
N LEU A 543 36.40 14.32 10.18
CA LEU A 543 36.40 13.36 9.08
C LEU A 543 35.60 12.10 9.44
N VAL A 544 35.84 11.49 10.60
CA VAL A 544 35.05 10.35 11.11
C VAL A 544 33.57 10.71 11.29
N SER A 545 33.26 11.93 11.76
CA SER A 545 31.87 12.41 11.85
C SER A 545 31.21 12.55 10.47
N LYS A 546 31.95 12.98 9.44
CA LYS A 546 31.46 13.10 8.07
C LYS A 546 31.30 11.73 7.42
N GLU A 547 32.23 10.80 7.59
CA GLU A 547 32.10 9.40 7.17
C GLU A 547 30.87 8.75 7.81
N GLY A 548 30.69 8.89 9.13
CA GLY A 548 29.50 8.41 9.84
C GLY A 548 28.20 9.07 9.37
N SER A 549 28.23 10.26 8.77
CA SER A 549 27.07 10.86 8.10
C SER A 549 26.86 10.30 6.69
N LEU A 550 27.93 10.09 5.92
CA LEU A 550 27.89 9.50 4.58
C LEU A 550 27.39 8.06 4.61
N CYS A 551 27.85 7.24 5.56
CA CYS A 551 27.35 5.87 5.75
C CYS A 551 25.86 5.83 6.06
N ARG A 552 25.35 6.74 6.91
CA ARG A 552 23.90 6.88 7.18
C ARG A 552 23.13 7.27 5.91
N MET A 553 23.60 8.26 5.17
CA MET A 553 23.01 8.64 3.88
C MET A 553 23.06 7.51 2.85
N HIS A 554 24.12 6.70 2.82
CA HIS A 554 24.23 5.53 1.94
C HIS A 554 23.22 4.43 2.29
N MET A 555 22.96 4.19 3.58
CA MET A 555 21.95 3.22 4.02
C MET A 555 20.54 3.71 3.73
N VAL A 556 20.25 5.00 3.98
CA VAL A 556 18.96 5.62 3.60
C VAL A 556 18.77 5.55 2.08
N ARG A 557 19.77 5.90 1.27
CA ARG A 557 19.71 5.77 -0.20
C ARG A 557 19.45 4.32 -0.62
N ARG A 558 20.15 3.35 -0.03
CA ARG A 558 19.97 1.92 -0.33
C ARG A 558 18.59 1.40 0.10
N GLN A 559 17.98 1.96 1.13
CA GLN A 559 16.61 1.62 1.54
C GLN A 559 15.59 2.23 0.58
N LEU A 560 15.64 3.54 0.35
CA LEU A 560 14.81 4.22 -0.66
C LEU A 560 14.89 3.56 -2.04
N GLN A 561 16.07 3.09 -2.44
CA GLN A 561 16.27 2.40 -3.72
C GLN A 561 15.59 1.01 -3.78
N ARG A 562 15.41 0.32 -2.64
CA ARG A 562 14.54 -0.87 -2.57
C ARG A 562 13.07 -0.48 -2.55
N ASP A 563 12.71 0.58 -1.83
CA ASP A 563 11.32 1.03 -1.72
C ASP A 563 10.79 1.55 -3.07
N ILE A 564 11.66 2.17 -3.88
CA ILE A 564 11.42 2.49 -5.29
C ILE A 564 11.22 1.21 -6.12
N SER A 565 12.13 0.23 -6.09
CA SER A 565 11.92 -1.01 -6.88
C SER A 565 10.67 -1.79 -6.46
N ASN A 566 10.33 -1.76 -5.16
CA ASN A 566 9.10 -2.34 -4.64
C ASN A 566 7.85 -1.58 -5.10
N ALA A 567 7.93 -0.25 -5.25
CA ALA A 567 6.85 0.57 -5.80
C ALA A 567 6.72 0.40 -7.32
N GLU A 568 7.82 0.28 -8.05
CA GLU A 568 7.85 -0.01 -9.48
C GLU A 568 7.21 -1.37 -9.79
N GLN A 569 7.52 -2.42 -9.02
CA GLN A 569 6.88 -3.74 -9.14
C GLN A 569 5.36 -3.70 -8.85
N ARG A 570 4.94 -2.96 -7.81
CA ARG A 570 3.50 -2.75 -7.56
C ARG A 570 2.85 -1.96 -8.70
N ALA A 571 3.55 -0.99 -9.29
CA ALA A 571 3.07 -0.18 -10.39
C ALA A 571 3.04 -0.94 -11.74
N SER A 572 3.87 -1.98 -11.94
CA SER A 572 3.70 -2.90 -13.07
C SER A 572 2.49 -3.80 -12.84
N HIS A 573 2.39 -4.47 -11.68
CA HIS A 573 1.24 -5.34 -11.38
C HIS A 573 -0.10 -4.59 -11.49
N LEU A 574 -0.21 -3.36 -10.97
CA LEU A 574 -1.43 -2.55 -11.11
C LEU A 574 -1.73 -2.11 -12.57
N LYS A 575 -0.72 -2.04 -13.45
CA LYS A 575 -0.93 -1.83 -14.89
C LYS A 575 -1.39 -3.11 -15.58
N ASP A 576 -0.81 -4.25 -15.21
CA ASP A 576 -1.18 -5.56 -15.75
C ASP A 576 -2.63 -5.91 -15.35
N ASP A 577 -2.98 -5.74 -14.06
CA ASP A 577 -4.35 -5.84 -13.55
C ASP A 577 -5.31 -4.86 -14.26
N GLY A 578 -4.86 -3.63 -14.49
CA GLY A 578 -5.62 -2.62 -15.24
C GLY A 578 -5.89 -3.03 -16.69
N ALA A 579 -4.88 -3.55 -17.39
CA ALA A 579 -5.00 -4.04 -18.77
C ALA A 579 -5.91 -5.27 -18.85
N ASN A 580 -5.76 -6.23 -17.92
CA ASN A 580 -6.64 -7.39 -17.80
C ASN A 580 -8.09 -6.97 -17.54
N ALA A 581 -8.32 -5.95 -16.71
CA ALA A 581 -9.64 -5.40 -16.44
C ALA A 581 -10.23 -4.68 -17.67
N THR A 582 -9.45 -3.91 -18.44
CA THR A 582 -9.94 -3.28 -19.67
C THR A 582 -10.31 -4.30 -20.74
N SER A 583 -9.47 -5.31 -20.99
CA SER A 583 -9.79 -6.35 -21.98
C SER A 583 -10.97 -7.22 -21.55
N ARG A 584 -11.17 -7.46 -20.24
CA ARG A 584 -12.38 -8.12 -19.73
C ARG A 584 -13.63 -7.24 -19.89
N ARG A 585 -13.51 -5.92 -19.70
CA ARG A 585 -14.61 -4.97 -19.97
C ARG A 585 -14.96 -4.96 -21.46
N GLU A 586 -13.98 -4.91 -22.34
CA GLU A 586 -14.16 -4.92 -23.81
C GLU A 586 -14.83 -6.21 -24.29
N ALA A 587 -14.45 -7.37 -23.74
CA ALA A 587 -15.14 -8.64 -24.02
C ALA A 587 -16.62 -8.61 -23.58
N LEU A 588 -16.90 -8.14 -22.35
CA LEU A 588 -18.28 -8.01 -21.85
C LEU A 588 -19.10 -6.95 -22.62
N GLU A 589 -18.47 -5.90 -23.12
CA GLU A 589 -19.12 -4.89 -23.97
C GLU A 589 -19.44 -5.45 -25.38
N ALA A 590 -18.58 -6.32 -25.93
CA ALA A 590 -18.87 -7.05 -27.16
C ALA A 590 -19.99 -8.10 -26.97
N GLU A 591 -19.97 -8.88 -25.88
CA GLU A 591 -21.06 -9.79 -25.51
C GLU A 591 -22.39 -9.03 -25.33
N ALA A 592 -22.38 -7.88 -24.65
CA ALA A 592 -23.56 -7.04 -24.50
C ALA A 592 -24.09 -6.49 -25.84
N GLN A 593 -23.21 -6.12 -26.77
CA GLN A 593 -23.61 -5.71 -28.13
C GLN A 593 -24.26 -6.87 -28.91
N GLN A 594 -23.71 -8.09 -28.82
CA GLN A 594 -24.29 -9.29 -29.44
C GLN A 594 -25.67 -9.63 -28.84
N LEU A 595 -25.80 -9.60 -27.51
CA LEU A 595 -27.07 -9.83 -26.83
C LEU A 595 -28.13 -8.76 -27.19
N ASN A 596 -27.73 -7.49 -27.28
CA ASN A 596 -28.63 -6.42 -27.73
C ASN A 596 -29.09 -6.61 -29.19
N HIS A 597 -28.22 -7.11 -30.08
CA HIS A 597 -28.60 -7.45 -31.45
C HIS A 597 -29.59 -8.60 -31.49
N LEU A 598 -29.37 -9.67 -30.72
CA LEU A 598 -30.28 -10.82 -30.62
C LEU A 598 -31.64 -10.41 -30.03
N ILE A 599 -31.67 -9.50 -29.04
CA ILE A 599 -32.90 -8.93 -28.49
C ILE A 599 -33.66 -8.14 -29.57
N ALA A 600 -32.97 -7.29 -30.34
CA ALA A 600 -33.58 -6.52 -31.42
C ALA A 600 -34.17 -7.43 -32.53
N GLU A 601 -33.49 -8.53 -32.87
CA GLU A 601 -34.02 -9.54 -33.79
C GLU A 601 -35.25 -10.25 -33.21
N CYS A 602 -35.19 -10.70 -31.95
CA CYS A 602 -36.32 -11.32 -31.25
C CYS A 602 -37.54 -10.41 -31.19
N ASP A 603 -37.37 -9.11 -30.88
CA ASP A 603 -38.47 -8.14 -30.86
C ASP A 603 -38.99 -7.82 -32.27
N ALA A 604 -38.13 -7.80 -33.30
CA ALA A 604 -38.56 -7.69 -34.68
C ALA A 604 -39.37 -8.91 -35.15
N GLU A 605 -38.99 -10.13 -34.75
CA GLU A 605 -39.78 -11.34 -35.00
C GLU A 605 -41.11 -11.34 -34.26
N LYS A 606 -41.09 -11.05 -32.96
CA LYS A 606 -42.28 -10.89 -32.11
C LYS A 606 -43.25 -9.85 -32.69
N SER A 607 -42.75 -8.74 -33.23
CA SER A 607 -43.56 -7.75 -33.96
C SER A 607 -44.19 -8.33 -35.25
N LYS A 608 -43.42 -9.07 -36.07
CA LYS A 608 -43.96 -9.81 -37.25
C LYS A 608 -45.05 -10.80 -36.85
N TYR A 609 -44.87 -11.55 -35.75
CA TYR A 609 -45.86 -12.51 -35.25
C TYR A 609 -47.09 -11.84 -34.64
N GLN A 610 -46.94 -10.72 -33.92
CA GLN A 610 -48.06 -9.91 -33.44
C GLN A 610 -48.89 -9.36 -34.61
N SER A 611 -48.25 -8.84 -35.65
CA SER A 611 -48.92 -8.39 -36.88
C SER A 611 -49.73 -9.51 -37.52
N LYS A 612 -49.11 -10.69 -37.76
CA LYS A 612 -49.80 -11.90 -38.26
C LYS A 612 -50.97 -12.31 -37.38
N PHE A 613 -50.82 -12.26 -36.04
CA PHE A 613 -51.90 -12.58 -35.11
C PHE A 613 -53.06 -11.58 -35.19
N THR A 614 -52.79 -10.27 -35.30
CA THR A 614 -53.87 -9.28 -35.51
C THR A 614 -54.59 -9.47 -36.84
N ALA A 615 -53.89 -9.85 -37.91
CA ALA A 615 -54.51 -10.22 -39.18
C ALA A 615 -55.45 -11.44 -39.03
N LEU A 616 -54.98 -12.53 -38.41
CA LEU A 616 -55.80 -13.72 -38.16
C LEU A 616 -57.00 -13.44 -37.24
N VAL A 617 -56.85 -12.56 -36.25
CA VAL A 617 -57.98 -12.11 -35.41
C VAL A 617 -58.98 -11.30 -36.24
N ASN A 618 -58.52 -10.43 -37.14
CA ASN A 618 -59.38 -9.67 -38.04
C ASN A 618 -60.13 -10.59 -39.03
N GLU A 619 -59.45 -11.56 -39.64
CA GLU A 619 -60.05 -12.59 -40.50
C GLU A 619 -61.12 -13.39 -39.75
N ARG A 620 -60.79 -13.90 -38.55
CA ARG A 620 -61.74 -14.59 -37.67
C ARG A 620 -62.96 -13.72 -37.34
N ASN A 621 -62.76 -12.44 -37.06
CA ASN A 621 -63.85 -11.51 -36.77
C ASN A 621 -64.72 -11.25 -38.01
N VAL A 622 -64.12 -11.09 -39.19
CA VAL A 622 -64.84 -10.96 -40.47
C VAL A 622 -65.67 -12.23 -40.73
N LEU A 623 -65.08 -13.42 -40.64
CA LEU A 623 -65.77 -14.70 -40.82
C LEU A 623 -66.91 -14.87 -39.80
N ALA A 624 -66.74 -14.46 -38.55
CA ALA A 624 -67.81 -14.46 -37.55
C ALA A 624 -68.98 -13.54 -37.96
N THR A 625 -68.71 -12.32 -38.45
CA THR A 625 -69.78 -11.43 -38.94
C THR A 625 -70.48 -11.96 -40.19
N GLN A 626 -69.75 -12.61 -41.11
CA GLN A 626 -70.33 -13.27 -42.28
C GLN A 626 -71.23 -14.45 -41.87
N LEU A 627 -70.79 -15.27 -40.91
CA LEU A 627 -71.56 -16.40 -40.39
C LEU A 627 -72.83 -15.95 -39.64
N ILE A 628 -72.77 -14.84 -38.89
CA ILE A 628 -73.97 -14.22 -38.29
C ILE A 628 -74.95 -13.78 -39.37
N ARG A 629 -74.51 -13.02 -40.38
CA ARG A 629 -75.37 -12.59 -41.51
C ARG A 629 -75.98 -13.77 -42.26
N ARG A 630 -75.21 -14.82 -42.52
CA ARG A 630 -75.71 -16.06 -43.16
C ARG A 630 -76.74 -16.80 -42.31
N ASN A 631 -76.58 -16.81 -40.98
CA ASN A 631 -77.60 -17.34 -40.07
C ASN A 631 -78.88 -16.47 -40.04
N GLU A 632 -78.77 -15.16 -40.21
CA GLU A 632 -79.92 -14.25 -40.34
C GLU A 632 -80.63 -14.44 -41.69
N GLU A 633 -79.89 -14.53 -42.80
CA GLU A 633 -80.40 -14.91 -44.13
C GLU A 633 -81.16 -16.25 -44.07
N LEU A 634 -80.58 -17.28 -43.44
CA LEU A 634 -81.23 -18.60 -43.27
C LEU A 634 -82.50 -18.51 -42.41
N ARG A 635 -82.51 -17.73 -41.32
CA ARG A 635 -83.72 -17.50 -40.50
C ARG A 635 -84.82 -16.81 -41.31
N LEU A 636 -84.47 -15.82 -42.13
CA LEU A 636 -85.40 -15.14 -43.03
C LEU A 636 -85.96 -16.11 -44.09
N LEU A 637 -85.12 -16.96 -44.68
CA LEU A 637 -85.56 -18.00 -45.62
C LEU A 637 -86.50 -19.01 -44.96
N TYR A 638 -86.18 -19.53 -43.77
CA TYR A 638 -87.09 -20.43 -43.04
C TYR A 638 -88.41 -19.76 -42.66
N SER A 639 -88.41 -18.47 -42.29
CA SER A 639 -89.66 -17.74 -42.02
C SER A 639 -90.50 -17.56 -43.29
N LYS A 640 -89.86 -17.29 -44.44
CA LYS A 640 -90.51 -17.17 -45.75
C LYS A 640 -91.10 -18.50 -46.22
N ILE A 641 -90.37 -19.60 -46.05
CA ILE A 641 -90.87 -20.96 -46.34
C ILE A 641 -92.11 -21.25 -45.51
N ARG A 642 -92.08 -21.03 -44.19
CA ARG A 642 -93.25 -21.22 -43.30
C ARG A 642 -94.46 -20.37 -43.70
N LEU A 643 -94.24 -19.12 -44.09
CA LEU A 643 -95.30 -18.24 -44.61
C LEU A 643 -95.87 -18.74 -45.94
N GLN A 644 -95.05 -19.34 -46.81
CA GLN A 644 -95.50 -19.97 -48.05
C GLN A 644 -96.25 -21.27 -47.78
N GLU A 645 -95.78 -22.13 -46.87
CA GLU A 645 -96.46 -23.35 -46.41
C GLU A 645 -97.85 -23.01 -45.86
N CYS A 646 -97.94 -22.09 -44.89
CA CYS A 646 -99.22 -21.62 -44.33
C CYS A 646 -100.15 -20.96 -45.37
N SER A 647 -99.61 -20.46 -46.50
CA SER A 647 -100.41 -19.90 -47.60
C SER A 647 -100.90 -21.00 -48.56
N LEU A 648 -100.08 -22.02 -48.81
CA LEU A 648 -100.45 -23.20 -49.58
C LEU A 648 -101.48 -24.06 -48.85
N GLU A 649 -101.36 -24.24 -47.53
CA GLU A 649 -102.37 -24.93 -46.69
C GLU A 649 -103.75 -24.24 -46.76
N LYS A 650 -103.78 -22.90 -46.65
CA LYS A 650 -105.02 -22.11 -46.81
C LYS A 650 -105.57 -22.24 -48.23
N GLY A 651 -104.71 -22.11 -49.25
CA GLY A 651 -105.10 -22.26 -50.65
C GLY A 651 -105.64 -23.65 -50.97
N ALA A 652 -105.04 -24.71 -50.43
CA ALA A 652 -105.51 -26.08 -50.54
C ALA A 652 -106.86 -26.27 -49.83
N ALA A 653 -107.02 -25.77 -48.59
CA ALA A 653 -108.27 -25.84 -47.86
C ALA A 653 -109.42 -25.07 -48.57
N ASP A 654 -109.13 -23.95 -49.22
CA ASP A 654 -110.12 -23.19 -50.01
C ASP A 654 -110.40 -23.83 -51.38
N TYR A 655 -109.41 -24.47 -52.01
CA TYR A 655 -109.62 -25.31 -53.18
C TYR A 655 -110.51 -26.51 -52.85
N ASP A 656 -110.28 -27.18 -51.72
CA ASP A 656 -111.10 -28.29 -51.23
C ASP A 656 -112.55 -27.88 -51.00
N LYS A 657 -112.80 -26.71 -50.39
CA LYS A 657 -114.15 -26.14 -50.27
C LYS A 657 -114.79 -25.96 -51.65
N ARG A 658 -114.06 -25.38 -52.62
CA ARG A 658 -114.55 -25.20 -54.00
C ARG A 658 -114.88 -26.54 -54.67
N VAL A 659 -113.99 -27.55 -54.59
CA VAL A 659 -114.24 -28.90 -55.12
C VAL A 659 -115.50 -29.51 -54.51
N ARG A 660 -115.68 -29.42 -53.18
CA ARG A 660 -116.90 -29.89 -52.49
C ARG A 660 -118.16 -29.19 -53.00
N THR A 661 -118.13 -27.87 -53.24
CA THR A 661 -119.27 -27.15 -53.84
C THR A 661 -119.53 -27.52 -55.31
N VAL A 662 -118.49 -27.82 -56.08
CA VAL A 662 -118.62 -28.32 -57.46
C VAL A 662 -119.23 -29.73 -57.47
N MET A 663 -118.80 -30.62 -56.57
CA MET A 663 -119.40 -31.96 -56.43
C MET A 663 -120.87 -31.88 -56.00
N ALA A 664 -121.21 -31.02 -55.02
CA ALA A 664 -122.59 -30.82 -54.58
C ALA A 664 -123.50 -30.26 -55.69
N THR A 665 -123.02 -29.30 -56.48
CA THR A 665 -123.78 -28.76 -57.62
C THR A 665 -123.87 -29.77 -58.79
N GLN A 666 -122.85 -30.58 -59.04
CA GLN A 666 -122.92 -31.71 -59.98
C GLN A 666 -123.96 -32.76 -59.54
N GLN A 667 -124.01 -33.09 -58.25
CA GLN A 667 -125.02 -34.00 -57.68
C GLN A 667 -126.43 -33.42 -57.84
N ALA A 668 -126.64 -32.14 -57.51
CA ALA A 668 -127.92 -31.46 -57.71
C ALA A 668 -128.34 -31.44 -59.20
N VAL A 669 -127.40 -31.19 -60.12
CA VAL A 669 -127.65 -31.25 -61.57
C VAL A 669 -127.98 -32.68 -62.03
N ALA A 670 -127.33 -33.70 -61.49
CA ALA A 670 -127.65 -35.10 -61.76
C ALA A 670 -129.04 -35.47 -61.24
N GLU A 671 -129.42 -35.02 -60.05
CA GLU A 671 -130.74 -35.23 -59.48
C GLU A 671 -131.83 -34.51 -60.28
N LEU A 672 -131.62 -33.25 -60.66
CA LEU A 672 -132.53 -32.50 -61.53
C LEU A 672 -132.68 -33.18 -62.91
N ARG A 673 -131.58 -33.68 -63.50
CA ARG A 673 -131.64 -34.48 -64.74
C ARG A 673 -132.45 -35.77 -64.56
N LEU A 674 -132.35 -36.44 -63.41
CA LEU A 674 -133.16 -37.63 -63.10
C LEU A 674 -134.65 -37.27 -62.91
N ARG A 675 -134.95 -36.22 -62.11
CA ARG A 675 -136.30 -35.69 -61.92
C ARG A 675 -136.96 -35.33 -63.26
N CYS A 676 -136.24 -34.66 -64.17
CA CYS A 676 -136.71 -34.34 -65.52
C CYS A 676 -136.93 -35.59 -66.39
N ARG A 677 -136.03 -36.59 -66.35
CA ARG A 677 -136.22 -37.87 -67.06
C ARG A 677 -137.48 -38.60 -66.57
N LEU A 678 -137.69 -38.65 -65.25
CA LEU A 678 -138.89 -39.25 -64.65
C LEU A 678 -140.16 -38.48 -65.03
N ALA A 679 -140.12 -37.15 -65.08
CA ALA A 679 -141.23 -36.32 -65.55
C ALA A 679 -141.57 -36.60 -67.03
N LEU A 680 -140.56 -36.72 -67.91
CA LEU A 680 -140.75 -37.08 -69.32
C LEU A 680 -141.34 -38.49 -69.49
N VAL A 681 -140.94 -39.46 -68.67
CA VAL A 681 -141.53 -40.81 -68.67
C VAL A 681 -142.99 -40.77 -68.19
N ARG A 682 -143.30 -40.02 -67.13
CA ARG A 682 -144.67 -39.79 -66.65
C ARG A 682 -145.55 -39.13 -67.72
N LEU A 683 -145.03 -38.13 -68.44
CA LEU A 683 -145.74 -37.44 -69.52
C LEU A 683 -145.98 -38.35 -70.73
N ARG A 684 -145.01 -39.18 -71.12
CA ARG A 684 -145.20 -40.24 -72.14
C ARG A 684 -146.24 -41.27 -71.71
N TYR A 685 -146.26 -41.66 -70.43
CA TYR A 685 -147.28 -42.57 -69.90
C TYR A 685 -148.67 -41.91 -69.88
N ALA A 686 -148.78 -40.64 -69.50
CA ALA A 686 -150.03 -39.87 -69.57
C ALA A 686 -150.56 -39.77 -71.01
N ALA A 687 -149.70 -39.54 -72.00
CA ALA A 687 -150.09 -39.57 -73.41
C ALA A 687 -150.55 -40.97 -73.88
N LYS A 688 -149.91 -42.05 -73.42
CA LYS A 688 -150.39 -43.43 -73.65
C LYS A 688 -151.74 -43.69 -72.98
N LEU A 689 -151.96 -43.15 -71.79
CA LEU A 689 -153.21 -43.26 -71.05
C LEU A 689 -154.34 -42.45 -71.71
N GLN A 690 -154.06 -41.25 -72.22
CA GLN A 690 -155.00 -40.47 -73.04
C GLN A 690 -155.38 -41.20 -74.33
N ARG A 691 -154.42 -41.79 -75.05
CA ARG A 691 -154.73 -42.63 -76.24
C ARG A 691 -155.56 -43.85 -75.86
N ARG A 692 -155.28 -44.50 -74.72
CA ARG A 692 -156.10 -45.62 -74.22
C ARG A 692 -157.51 -45.16 -73.83
N LYS A 693 -157.65 -43.98 -73.21
CA LYS A 693 -158.95 -43.35 -72.92
C LYS A 693 -159.72 -43.09 -74.22
N GLN A 694 -159.13 -42.40 -75.19
CA GLN A 694 -159.75 -42.12 -76.49
C GLN A 694 -160.14 -43.39 -77.24
N ASN A 695 -159.33 -44.45 -77.17
CA ASN A 695 -159.70 -45.73 -77.75
C ASN A 695 -160.87 -46.36 -77.00
N VAL A 696 -160.86 -46.42 -75.67
CA VAL A 696 -162.00 -46.93 -74.88
C VAL A 696 -163.27 -46.08 -75.10
N GLU A 697 -163.15 -44.77 -75.33
CA GLU A 697 -164.29 -43.90 -75.69
C GLU A 697 -164.82 -44.19 -77.11
N ARG A 698 -163.94 -44.50 -78.08
CA ARG A 698 -164.32 -44.98 -79.41
C ARG A 698 -164.93 -46.38 -79.35
N ASP A 699 -164.33 -47.29 -78.59
CA ASP A 699 -164.79 -48.66 -78.40
C ASP A 699 -166.17 -48.64 -77.70
N LEU A 700 -166.37 -47.79 -76.70
CA LEU A 700 -167.67 -47.55 -76.07
C LEU A 700 -168.69 -46.94 -77.05
N PHE A 701 -168.28 -46.05 -77.94
CA PHE A 701 -169.15 -45.53 -79.00
C PHE A 701 -169.51 -46.61 -80.02
N ILE A 702 -168.54 -47.42 -80.44
CA ILE A 702 -168.72 -48.55 -81.36
C ILE A 702 -169.61 -49.62 -80.71
N GLU A 703 -169.43 -49.95 -79.43
CA GLU A 703 -170.28 -50.90 -78.72
C GLU A 703 -171.68 -50.33 -78.41
N ARG A 704 -171.84 -49.02 -78.28
CA ARG A 704 -173.18 -48.38 -78.25
C ARG A 704 -173.85 -48.42 -79.62
N GLN A 705 -173.10 -48.22 -80.71
CA GLN A 705 -173.61 -48.36 -82.08
C GLN A 705 -173.85 -49.82 -82.46
N ARG A 706 -173.07 -50.78 -81.94
CA ARG A 706 -173.32 -52.23 -82.03
C ARG A 706 -174.51 -52.63 -81.18
N SER A 707 -174.70 -52.07 -79.99
CA SER A 707 -175.89 -52.35 -79.17
C SER A 707 -177.17 -51.85 -79.85
N ARG A 708 -177.09 -50.75 -80.61
CA ARG A 708 -178.16 -50.30 -81.51
C ARG A 708 -178.29 -51.22 -82.72
N ALA A 709 -177.23 -51.42 -83.48
CA ALA A 709 -177.24 -52.29 -84.66
C ALA A 709 -177.63 -53.74 -84.33
N LEU A 710 -177.38 -54.26 -83.13
CA LEU A 710 -177.84 -55.57 -82.66
C LEU A 710 -179.31 -55.53 -82.20
N ALA A 711 -179.82 -54.39 -81.72
CA ALA A 711 -181.26 -54.18 -81.52
C ALA A 711 -182.01 -54.02 -82.86
N ASP A 712 -181.32 -53.56 -83.91
CA ASP A 712 -181.83 -53.45 -85.28
C ASP A 712 -181.69 -54.79 -86.04
N GLU A 713 -180.58 -55.52 -85.87
CA GLU A 713 -180.35 -56.88 -86.41
C GLU A 713 -181.20 -57.94 -85.67
N LEU A 714 -181.60 -57.69 -84.42
CA LEU A 714 -182.68 -58.44 -83.76
C LEU A 714 -184.02 -58.34 -84.52
N GLN A 715 -184.19 -57.34 -85.39
CA GLN A 715 -185.36 -57.22 -86.27
C GLN A 715 -185.19 -57.99 -87.60
N ARG A 716 -183.95 -58.37 -88.01
CA ARG A 716 -183.60 -59.31 -89.12
C ARG A 716 -182.14 -59.85 -89.02
N PRO A 717 -181.89 -61.13 -88.65
CA PRO A 717 -180.53 -61.68 -88.49
C PRO A 717 -180.06 -62.70 -89.56
N VAL A 718 -178.79 -62.63 -89.98
CA VAL A 718 -177.98 -63.69 -90.68
C VAL A 718 -176.49 -63.55 -90.26
N HIS A 719 -175.65 -64.61 -90.29
CA HIS A 719 -174.34 -64.69 -89.56
C HIS A 719 -173.18 -65.49 -90.25
N VAL A 720 -171.99 -65.55 -89.59
CA VAL A 720 -170.95 -66.68 -89.49
C VAL A 720 -169.46 -66.36 -89.88
N HIS A 721 -168.47 -67.18 -89.41
CA HIS A 721 -166.97 -66.96 -89.35
C HIS A 721 -166.12 -68.28 -89.59
N ARG A 722 -164.83 -68.59 -89.19
CA ARG A 722 -163.74 -68.07 -88.27
C ARG A 722 -162.33 -68.82 -88.41
N TRP A 723 -161.18 -68.20 -88.03
CA TRP A 723 -159.97 -68.74 -87.27
C TRP A 723 -158.65 -69.38 -87.89
N ARG A 724 -157.61 -69.67 -87.02
CA ARG A 724 -156.11 -69.77 -87.25
C ARG A 724 -155.29 -70.43 -86.06
N ARG A 725 -154.01 -70.90 -86.17
CA ARG A 725 -153.06 -71.31 -85.03
C ARG A 725 -151.50 -71.32 -85.28
N MET A 726 -150.63 -71.78 -84.33
CA MET A 726 -149.13 -71.55 -84.17
C MET A 726 -148.38 -72.48 -83.13
N GLU A 727 -147.06 -72.80 -83.27
CA GLU A 727 -146.07 -73.39 -82.27
C GLU A 727 -144.56 -73.01 -82.64
N GLY A 728 -143.35 -73.36 -82.09
CA GLY A 728 -142.71 -74.32 -81.10
C GLY A 728 -141.19 -73.96 -80.71
N ASN A 729 -140.28 -74.89 -80.24
CA ASN A 729 -138.86 -74.61 -79.73
C ASN A 729 -137.83 -75.82 -79.72
N ALA A 730 -136.49 -75.64 -79.47
CA ALA A 730 -135.40 -76.69 -79.56
C ALA A 730 -134.14 -76.53 -78.60
N PRO A 731 -133.20 -77.55 -78.44
CA PRO A 731 -132.32 -77.65 -77.24
C PRO A 731 -130.76 -77.50 -77.35
N GLU A 732 -130.12 -77.33 -78.51
CA GLU A 732 -128.64 -77.49 -78.69
C GLU A 732 -127.72 -76.56 -77.87
N VAL A 733 -128.25 -75.50 -77.27
CA VAL A 733 -127.48 -74.39 -76.66
C VAL A 733 -126.67 -74.80 -75.41
N LEU A 734 -127.07 -75.86 -74.71
CA LEU A 734 -126.47 -76.25 -73.41
C LEU A 734 -125.03 -76.79 -73.51
N ASP A 735 -124.73 -77.59 -74.53
CA ASP A 735 -123.41 -78.25 -74.68
C ASP A 735 -122.27 -77.26 -74.99
N GLY A 736 -122.59 -76.12 -75.59
CA GLY A 736 -121.62 -75.04 -75.82
C GLY A 736 -121.14 -74.41 -74.51
N ILE A 737 -122.02 -74.27 -73.52
CA ILE A 737 -121.76 -73.56 -72.26
C ILE A 737 -120.73 -74.31 -71.41
N TYR A 738 -120.83 -75.63 -71.30
CA TYR A 738 -119.89 -76.45 -70.52
C TYR A 738 -118.45 -76.44 -71.06
N LYS A 739 -118.29 -76.34 -72.38
CA LYS A 739 -116.96 -76.27 -73.03
C LYS A 739 -116.27 -74.94 -72.73
N VAL A 740 -117.01 -73.82 -72.77
CA VAL A 740 -116.49 -72.48 -72.42
C VAL A 740 -116.00 -72.44 -70.97
N GLN A 741 -116.83 -72.86 -70.00
CA GLN A 741 -116.49 -72.85 -68.58
C GLN A 741 -115.25 -73.68 -68.22
N THR A 742 -114.94 -74.70 -69.01
CA THR A 742 -113.75 -75.55 -68.81
C THR A 742 -112.47 -74.83 -69.24
N LEU A 743 -112.50 -74.06 -70.33
CA LEU A 743 -111.37 -73.27 -70.84
C LEU A 743 -111.09 -72.06 -69.94
N GLU A 744 -112.13 -71.36 -69.47
CA GLU A 744 -111.99 -70.20 -68.57
C GLU A 744 -111.19 -70.53 -67.31
N ARG A 745 -111.46 -71.69 -66.69
CA ARG A 745 -110.72 -72.18 -65.50
C ARG A 745 -109.23 -72.43 -65.78
N GLN A 746 -108.90 -72.94 -66.97
CA GLN A 746 -107.51 -73.16 -67.36
C GLN A 746 -106.76 -71.84 -67.62
N ILE A 747 -107.44 -70.84 -68.18
CA ILE A 747 -106.88 -69.51 -68.40
C ILE A 747 -106.61 -68.80 -67.07
N LEU A 748 -107.55 -68.84 -66.12
CA LEU A 748 -107.38 -68.27 -64.78
C LEU A 748 -106.18 -68.89 -64.05
N ALA A 749 -106.08 -70.22 -64.00
CA ALA A 749 -104.95 -70.90 -63.36
C ALA A 749 -103.57 -70.58 -64.01
N LYS A 750 -103.54 -70.21 -65.30
CA LYS A 750 -102.32 -69.72 -65.96
C LYS A 750 -102.04 -68.24 -65.64
N HIS A 751 -103.07 -67.43 -65.41
CA HIS A 751 -102.94 -66.04 -65.01
C HIS A 751 -102.39 -65.91 -63.58
N ASP A 752 -102.91 -66.71 -62.64
CA ASP A 752 -102.45 -66.73 -61.24
C ASP A 752 -100.96 -67.12 -61.16
N ALA A 753 -100.54 -68.17 -61.89
CA ALA A 753 -99.14 -68.59 -61.96
C ALA A 753 -98.20 -67.54 -62.61
N LEU A 754 -98.72 -66.61 -63.42
CA LEU A 754 -97.97 -65.46 -63.94
C LEU A 754 -97.90 -64.31 -62.93
N ALA A 755 -98.96 -64.08 -62.16
CA ALA A 755 -98.99 -63.12 -61.05
C ALA A 755 -98.00 -63.51 -59.93
N GLU A 756 -97.93 -64.80 -59.57
CA GLU A 756 -96.94 -65.32 -58.62
C GLU A 756 -95.50 -65.12 -59.12
N LYS A 757 -95.21 -65.47 -60.37
CA LYS A 757 -93.87 -65.32 -60.95
C LYS A 757 -93.43 -63.87 -61.10
N THR A 758 -94.33 -62.96 -61.48
CA THR A 758 -94.02 -61.52 -61.54
C THR A 758 -93.81 -60.93 -60.14
N ARG A 759 -94.57 -61.38 -59.12
CA ARG A 759 -94.34 -61.00 -57.72
C ARG A 759 -92.99 -61.49 -57.19
N LEU A 760 -92.59 -62.72 -57.51
CA LEU A 760 -91.28 -63.27 -57.14
C LEU A 760 -90.12 -62.51 -57.83
N LEU A 761 -90.27 -62.14 -59.10
CA LEU A 761 -89.30 -61.29 -59.81
C LEU A 761 -89.19 -59.89 -59.20
N ALA A 762 -90.31 -59.27 -58.80
CA ALA A 762 -90.33 -57.98 -58.13
C ALA A 762 -89.60 -58.01 -56.77
N ILE A 763 -89.74 -59.11 -56.00
CA ILE A 763 -89.00 -59.30 -54.76
C ILE A 763 -87.51 -59.48 -55.03
N ARG A 764 -87.11 -60.34 -56.00
CA ARG A 764 -85.70 -60.56 -56.33
C ARG A 764 -85.00 -59.34 -56.94
N THR A 765 -85.71 -58.49 -57.69
CA THR A 765 -85.16 -57.22 -58.18
C THR A 765 -85.00 -56.20 -57.04
N ALA A 766 -85.96 -56.10 -56.12
CA ALA A 766 -85.82 -55.25 -54.93
C ALA A 766 -84.67 -55.70 -54.01
N GLU A 767 -84.46 -57.01 -53.83
CA GLU A 767 -83.30 -57.57 -53.12
C GLU A 767 -81.98 -57.26 -53.85
N TYR A 768 -81.91 -57.51 -55.16
CA TYR A 768 -80.74 -57.22 -55.98
C TYR A 768 -80.36 -55.73 -55.94
N GLU A 769 -81.34 -54.83 -56.06
CA GLU A 769 -81.12 -53.39 -55.89
C GLU A 769 -80.71 -53.03 -54.46
N ALA A 770 -81.28 -53.64 -53.43
CA ALA A 770 -80.87 -53.38 -52.05
C ALA A 770 -79.42 -53.82 -51.79
N VAL A 771 -78.99 -54.95 -52.36
CA VAL A 771 -77.59 -55.39 -52.34
C VAL A 771 -76.70 -54.45 -53.16
N ARG A 772 -77.13 -54.04 -54.36
CA ARG A 772 -76.38 -53.10 -55.21
C ARG A 772 -76.24 -51.71 -54.58
N ARG A 773 -77.27 -51.21 -53.90
CA ARG A 773 -77.23 -49.97 -53.12
C ARG A 773 -76.32 -50.08 -51.90
N LYS A 774 -76.25 -51.24 -51.24
CA LYS A 774 -75.27 -51.50 -50.16
C LYS A 774 -73.84 -51.57 -50.68
N LEU A 775 -73.60 -52.27 -51.80
CA LEU A 775 -72.28 -52.34 -52.44
C LEU A 775 -71.80 -50.96 -52.93
N ALA A 776 -72.70 -50.14 -53.47
CA ALA A 776 -72.38 -48.76 -53.86
C ALA A 776 -72.21 -47.78 -52.69
N ALA A 777 -72.52 -48.20 -51.45
CA ALA A 777 -72.34 -47.42 -50.22
C ALA A 777 -71.19 -47.94 -49.34
N LEU A 778 -70.52 -49.04 -49.75
CA LEU A 778 -69.28 -49.49 -49.14
C LEU A 778 -68.09 -48.79 -49.82
N PRO A 779 -67.05 -48.37 -49.07
CA PRO A 779 -65.81 -47.90 -49.68
C PRO A 779 -65.16 -49.04 -50.50
N GLY A 780 -64.51 -48.68 -51.60
CA GLY A 780 -63.69 -49.61 -52.38
C GLY A 780 -62.51 -50.16 -51.57
N PRO A 781 -61.89 -51.28 -52.00
CA PRO A 781 -60.79 -51.91 -51.26
C PRO A 781 -59.63 -50.95 -50.98
N GLU A 782 -59.26 -50.13 -51.97
CA GLU A 782 -58.23 -49.09 -51.86
C GLU A 782 -58.53 -48.10 -50.71
N VAL A 783 -59.80 -47.64 -50.61
CA VAL A 783 -60.24 -46.72 -49.54
C VAL A 783 -60.36 -47.44 -48.19
N ALA A 784 -60.62 -48.74 -48.16
CA ALA A 784 -60.60 -49.53 -46.94
C ALA A 784 -59.15 -49.74 -46.42
N GLU A 785 -58.18 -49.93 -47.31
CA GLU A 785 -56.76 -50.00 -46.99
C GLU A 785 -56.22 -48.64 -46.51
N GLU A 786 -56.58 -47.54 -47.18
CA GLU A 786 -56.30 -46.17 -46.72
C GLU A 786 -56.86 -45.92 -45.30
N LEU A 787 -58.13 -46.27 -45.07
CA LEU A 787 -58.76 -46.15 -43.74
C LEU A 787 -58.07 -47.03 -42.69
N SER A 788 -57.58 -48.22 -43.05
CA SER A 788 -56.77 -49.06 -42.16
C SER A 788 -55.46 -48.37 -41.78
N LEU A 789 -54.74 -47.82 -42.76
CA LEU A 789 -53.49 -47.07 -42.53
C LEU A 789 -53.72 -45.79 -41.71
N TYR A 790 -54.83 -45.07 -41.93
CA TYR A 790 -55.20 -43.93 -41.10
C TYR A 790 -55.56 -44.35 -39.67
N ASN A 791 -56.25 -45.47 -39.47
CA ASN A 791 -56.54 -46.01 -38.13
C ASN A 791 -55.28 -46.43 -37.39
N GLU A 792 -54.37 -47.19 -38.02
CA GLU A 792 -53.07 -47.53 -37.41
C GLU A 792 -52.27 -46.26 -37.04
N ASN A 793 -52.26 -45.25 -37.91
CA ASN A 793 -51.56 -44.00 -37.64
C ASN A 793 -52.23 -43.18 -36.54
N LEU A 794 -53.56 -43.24 -36.40
CA LEU A 794 -54.29 -42.67 -35.25
C LEU A 794 -54.00 -43.43 -33.96
N GLU A 795 -53.84 -44.76 -34.00
CA GLU A 795 -53.44 -45.56 -32.84
C GLU A 795 -52.00 -45.29 -32.42
N ARG A 796 -51.05 -45.20 -33.38
CA ARG A 796 -49.67 -44.76 -33.13
C ARG A 796 -49.63 -43.34 -32.52
N ARG A 797 -50.43 -42.40 -33.04
CA ARG A 797 -50.57 -41.04 -32.49
C ARG A 797 -51.17 -41.06 -31.07
N ARG A 798 -52.18 -41.89 -30.80
CA ARG A 798 -52.76 -42.07 -29.46
C ARG A 798 -51.78 -42.67 -28.47
N ALA A 799 -50.98 -43.66 -28.89
CA ALA A 799 -49.90 -44.21 -28.06
C ALA A 799 -48.82 -43.17 -27.76
N GLN A 800 -48.43 -42.35 -28.74
CA GLN A 800 -47.49 -41.25 -28.54
C GLN A 800 -48.05 -40.18 -27.60
N ILE A 801 -49.34 -39.81 -27.72
CA ILE A 801 -50.02 -38.90 -26.80
C ILE A 801 -50.08 -39.51 -25.40
N GLY A 802 -50.40 -40.80 -25.25
CA GLY A 802 -50.36 -41.50 -23.96
C GLY A 802 -48.98 -41.48 -23.31
N GLY A 803 -47.91 -41.62 -24.10
CA GLY A 803 -46.52 -41.46 -23.65
C GLY A 803 -46.22 -40.05 -23.14
N MET A 804 -46.52 -39.02 -23.94
CA MET A 804 -46.37 -37.61 -23.54
C MET A 804 -47.24 -37.26 -22.33
N GLU A 805 -48.41 -37.88 -22.17
CA GLU A 805 -49.24 -37.72 -20.96
C GLU A 805 -48.64 -38.41 -19.73
N SER A 806 -47.93 -39.54 -19.85
CA SER A 806 -47.15 -40.10 -18.73
C SER A 806 -45.94 -39.22 -18.38
N GLU A 807 -45.18 -38.77 -19.37
CA GLU A 807 -44.05 -37.85 -19.20
C GLU A 807 -44.50 -36.54 -18.51
N LEU A 808 -45.64 -35.98 -18.94
CA LEU A 808 -46.24 -34.80 -18.30
C LEU A 808 -46.62 -35.08 -16.83
N ARG A 809 -47.28 -36.20 -16.53
CA ARG A 809 -47.65 -36.58 -15.15
C ARG A 809 -46.44 -36.83 -14.26
N GLU A 810 -45.33 -37.33 -14.82
CA GLU A 810 -44.07 -37.50 -14.10
C GLU A 810 -43.44 -36.14 -13.80
N VAL A 811 -43.42 -35.22 -14.77
CA VAL A 811 -42.97 -33.83 -14.56
C VAL A 811 -43.85 -33.07 -13.55
N GLU A 812 -45.18 -33.24 -13.59
CA GLU A 812 -46.11 -32.69 -12.60
C GLU A 812 -45.81 -33.24 -11.19
N GLN A 813 -45.62 -34.55 -11.04
CA GLN A 813 -45.22 -35.16 -9.76
C GLN A 813 -43.84 -34.69 -9.28
N HIS A 814 -42.88 -34.48 -10.18
CA HIS A 814 -41.59 -33.90 -9.82
C HIS A 814 -41.72 -32.44 -9.36
N ALA A 815 -42.60 -31.65 -9.99
CA ALA A 815 -42.89 -30.28 -9.55
C ALA A 815 -43.54 -30.24 -8.16
N ASP A 816 -44.48 -31.14 -7.87
CA ASP A 816 -45.09 -31.28 -6.54
C ASP A 816 -44.07 -31.68 -5.47
N VAL A 817 -43.17 -32.63 -5.77
CA VAL A 817 -42.09 -33.03 -4.87
C VAL A 817 -41.14 -31.87 -4.58
N ILE A 818 -40.73 -31.11 -5.61
CA ILE A 818 -39.90 -29.91 -5.44
C ILE A 818 -40.64 -28.84 -4.62
N ALA A 819 -41.94 -28.66 -4.83
CA ALA A 819 -42.75 -27.74 -4.04
C ALA A 819 -42.82 -28.15 -2.55
N ASP A 820 -42.91 -29.44 -2.24
CA ASP A 820 -42.87 -29.96 -0.86
C ASP A 820 -41.47 -29.90 -0.24
N GLU A 821 -40.40 -30.07 -1.01
CA GLU A 821 -39.03 -29.87 -0.55
C GLU A 821 -38.75 -28.38 -0.25
N VAL A 822 -39.26 -27.46 -1.07
CA VAL A 822 -39.23 -26.01 -0.78
C VAL A 822 -40.04 -25.66 0.49
N LYS A 823 -41.20 -26.29 0.73
CA LYS A 823 -41.95 -26.13 1.99
C LYS A 823 -41.15 -26.65 3.20
N GLN A 824 -40.44 -27.76 3.07
CA GLN A 824 -39.58 -28.29 4.14
C GLN A 824 -38.38 -27.38 4.41
N LEU A 825 -37.64 -26.96 3.38
CA LEU A 825 -36.49 -26.06 3.52
C LEU A 825 -36.87 -24.69 4.09
N THR A 826 -38.06 -24.16 3.77
CA THR A 826 -38.55 -22.90 4.35
C THR A 826 -38.97 -23.03 5.82
N LEU A 827 -39.50 -24.20 6.23
CA LEU A 827 -39.74 -24.51 7.65
C LEU A 827 -38.42 -24.68 8.43
N GLU A 828 -37.45 -25.42 7.88
CA GLU A 828 -36.12 -25.59 8.49
C GLU A 828 -35.39 -24.25 8.61
N LEU A 829 -35.44 -23.40 7.58
CA LEU A 829 -34.93 -22.03 7.64
C LEU A 829 -35.64 -21.20 8.72
N GLY A 830 -36.95 -21.41 8.93
CA GLY A 830 -37.72 -20.81 10.01
C GLY A 830 -37.24 -21.22 11.40
N ASP A 831 -36.98 -22.51 11.61
CA ASP A 831 -36.47 -23.05 12.88
C ASP A 831 -34.99 -22.71 13.14
N VAL A 832 -34.15 -22.63 12.09
CA VAL A 832 -32.79 -22.10 12.20
C VAL A 832 -32.82 -20.62 12.58
N LYS A 833 -33.72 -19.82 11.98
CA LYS A 833 -33.92 -18.41 12.38
C LYS A 833 -34.38 -18.30 13.84
N ARG A 834 -35.36 -19.10 14.28
CA ARG A 834 -35.79 -19.15 15.70
C ARG A 834 -34.61 -19.47 16.63
N ARG A 835 -33.87 -20.55 16.38
CA ARG A 835 -32.69 -20.94 17.18
C ARG A 835 -31.61 -19.85 17.20
N TYR A 836 -31.39 -19.16 16.08
CA TYR A 836 -30.46 -18.02 16.00
C TYR A 836 -30.94 -16.83 16.84
N PHE A 837 -32.23 -16.45 16.75
CA PHE A 837 -32.77 -15.36 17.55
C PHE A 837 -32.85 -15.71 19.05
N ASP A 838 -33.15 -16.96 19.41
CA ASP A 838 -33.08 -17.43 20.80
C ASP A 838 -31.64 -17.41 21.34
N ALA A 839 -30.67 -17.85 20.55
CA ALA A 839 -29.25 -17.81 20.92
C ALA A 839 -28.75 -16.37 21.05
N LYS A 840 -29.15 -15.48 20.13
CA LYS A 840 -28.86 -14.05 20.19
C LYS A 840 -29.50 -13.41 21.42
N HIS A 841 -30.78 -13.65 21.69
CA HIS A 841 -31.47 -13.10 22.86
C HIS A 841 -30.84 -13.60 24.16
N LYS A 842 -30.39 -14.87 24.22
CA LYS A 842 -29.61 -15.39 25.37
C LYS A 842 -28.24 -14.72 25.48
N ASN A 843 -27.53 -14.48 24.37
CA ASN A 843 -26.25 -13.76 24.39
C ASN A 843 -26.43 -12.29 24.82
N ASP A 844 -27.47 -11.61 24.34
CA ASP A 844 -27.82 -10.25 24.74
C ASP A 844 -28.28 -10.18 26.20
N LEU A 845 -28.95 -11.22 26.72
CA LEU A 845 -29.25 -11.34 28.15
C LEU A 845 -27.96 -11.50 28.98
N LEU A 846 -27.09 -12.44 28.60
CA LEU A 846 -25.79 -12.66 29.26
C LEU A 846 -24.89 -11.42 29.19
N ARG A 847 -24.91 -10.66 28.09
CA ARG A 847 -24.20 -9.37 27.98
C ARG A 847 -24.78 -8.32 28.92
N ARG A 848 -26.10 -8.25 29.09
CA ARG A 848 -26.76 -7.35 30.06
C ARG A 848 -26.47 -7.77 31.51
N GLU A 849 -26.49 -9.06 31.81
CA GLU A 849 -26.11 -9.60 33.11
C GLU A 849 -24.63 -9.31 33.40
N GLN A 850 -23.71 -9.56 32.46
CA GLN A 850 -22.29 -9.22 32.60
C GLN A 850 -22.05 -7.71 32.74
N ALA A 851 -22.81 -6.86 32.03
CA ALA A 851 -22.73 -5.41 32.16
C ALA A 851 -23.22 -4.93 33.54
N ALA A 852 -24.36 -5.44 34.02
CA ALA A 852 -24.89 -5.14 35.36
C ALA A 852 -23.95 -5.65 36.47
N PHE A 853 -23.36 -6.83 36.28
CA PHE A 853 -22.40 -7.43 37.21
C PHE A 853 -21.09 -6.63 37.27
N ARG A 854 -20.56 -6.20 36.12
CA ARG A 854 -19.39 -5.28 36.06
C ARG A 854 -19.69 -3.92 36.67
N ALA A 855 -20.90 -3.38 36.48
CA ALA A 855 -21.34 -2.13 37.08
C ALA A 855 -21.55 -2.20 38.60
N THR A 856 -21.81 -3.40 39.16
CA THR A 856 -22.02 -3.60 40.59
C THR A 856 -20.76 -4.03 41.36
N TRP A 857 -19.80 -4.71 40.72
CA TRP A 857 -18.63 -5.28 41.41
C TRP A 857 -17.25 -4.86 40.85
N GLY A 858 -17.20 -4.04 39.80
CA GLY A 858 -15.97 -3.48 39.26
C GLY A 858 -15.15 -4.43 38.37
N GLY A 859 -14.13 -3.87 37.71
CA GLY A 859 -13.42 -4.52 36.59
C GLY A 859 -12.41 -5.62 36.94
N SER A 860 -12.35 -6.12 38.18
CA SER A 860 -11.32 -7.09 38.59
C SER A 860 -11.73 -8.55 38.29
N SER A 861 -10.98 -9.21 37.39
CA SER A 861 -11.21 -10.61 37.02
C SER A 861 -11.16 -11.57 38.22
N ALA A 862 -10.35 -11.27 39.25
CA ALA A 862 -10.26 -12.10 40.44
C ALA A 862 -11.55 -12.05 41.28
N VAL A 863 -12.13 -10.85 41.46
CA VAL A 863 -13.38 -10.65 42.20
C VAL A 863 -14.55 -11.32 41.48
N ALA A 864 -14.59 -11.20 40.14
CA ALA A 864 -15.65 -11.81 39.33
C ALA A 864 -15.70 -13.35 39.48
N ASN A 865 -14.55 -14.02 39.49
CA ASN A 865 -14.47 -15.48 39.63
C ASN A 865 -14.89 -15.95 41.05
N ILE A 866 -14.49 -15.20 42.09
CA ILE A 866 -14.88 -15.51 43.48
C ILE A 866 -16.39 -15.33 43.68
N ALA A 867 -16.97 -14.26 43.16
CA ALA A 867 -18.40 -14.00 43.23
C ALA A 867 -19.24 -15.00 42.42
N LEU A 868 -18.75 -15.49 41.27
CA LEU A 868 -19.39 -16.57 40.51
C LEU A 868 -19.38 -17.90 41.28
N ALA A 869 -18.31 -18.22 42.00
CA ALA A 869 -18.22 -19.40 42.87
C ALA A 869 -19.17 -19.31 44.08
N ALA A 870 -19.32 -18.11 44.67
CA ALA A 870 -20.30 -17.89 45.74
C ALA A 870 -21.75 -18.02 45.25
N ALA A 871 -22.07 -17.47 44.08
CA ALA A 871 -23.41 -17.53 43.49
C ALA A 871 -23.84 -18.94 43.06
N SER A 872 -22.90 -19.78 42.59
CA SER A 872 -23.20 -21.17 42.25
C SER A 872 -23.45 -22.03 43.50
N ALA A 873 -22.67 -21.84 44.57
CA ALA A 873 -22.89 -22.49 45.86
C ALA A 873 -24.29 -22.16 46.44
N HIS A 874 -24.70 -20.90 46.40
CA HIS A 874 -26.02 -20.48 46.90
C HIS A 874 -27.19 -21.06 46.09
N ARG A 875 -27.03 -21.33 44.78
CA ARG A 875 -28.07 -21.99 43.97
C ARG A 875 -28.28 -23.46 44.31
N GLN A 876 -27.23 -24.20 44.67
CA GLN A 876 -27.36 -25.63 45.02
C GLN A 876 -28.03 -25.84 46.39
N GLN A 877 -27.88 -24.90 47.33
CA GLN A 877 -28.42 -25.03 48.67
C GLN A 877 -29.96 -24.85 48.75
N ASN A 878 -30.58 -24.25 47.72
CA ASN A 878 -32.00 -23.88 47.72
C ASN A 878 -32.90 -24.85 46.91
N GLN A 879 -32.44 -26.09 46.66
CA GLN A 879 -33.21 -27.15 45.96
C GLN A 879 -33.50 -28.40 46.81
N GLN A 880 -33.17 -28.40 48.11
CA GLN A 880 -33.35 -29.57 49.00
C GLN A 880 -34.49 -29.45 50.03
N SER A 881 -35.35 -28.42 49.94
CA SER A 881 -36.48 -28.18 50.84
C SER A 881 -37.80 -28.03 50.07
N GLY A 882 -38.40 -29.15 49.62
CA GLY A 882 -39.61 -29.09 48.79
C GLY A 882 -40.26 -30.43 48.40
N GLN A 883 -40.36 -31.41 49.30
CA GLN A 883 -41.17 -32.62 49.11
C GLN A 883 -42.05 -32.93 50.33
N GLN A 884 -43.16 -33.67 50.10
CA GLN A 884 -44.37 -33.87 50.95
C GLN A 884 -45.42 -32.77 50.76
N GLN A 885 -46.74 -33.02 50.64
CA GLN A 885 -47.57 -34.26 50.64
C GLN A 885 -48.87 -33.94 49.82
N GLN A 886 -49.90 -34.77 49.55
CA GLN A 886 -50.33 -36.12 50.00
C GLN A 886 -51.00 -36.91 48.81
N GLN A 887 -52.14 -37.61 49.00
CA GLN A 887 -52.81 -38.48 48.00
C GLN A 887 -54.35 -38.60 48.18
N TYR A 888 -55.14 -38.54 47.08
CA TYR A 888 -56.48 -39.16 46.84
C TYR A 888 -57.64 -38.90 47.87
N PRO A 889 -58.91 -39.42 47.73
CA PRO A 889 -59.56 -40.25 46.70
C PRO A 889 -60.94 -39.80 46.10
N GLN A 890 -61.32 -40.45 44.97
CA GLN A 890 -62.66 -40.83 44.43
C GLN A 890 -63.99 -40.10 44.81
N SER A 891 -64.85 -39.76 43.82
CA SER A 891 -65.97 -40.65 43.35
C SER A 891 -67.11 -40.00 42.49
N SER A 892 -67.57 -40.76 41.48
CA SER A 892 -68.96 -40.88 40.94
C SER A 892 -69.70 -39.80 40.09
N SER A 893 -70.41 -40.30 39.05
CA SER A 893 -71.55 -39.71 38.29
C SER A 893 -71.34 -38.48 37.38
N GLY A 894 -72.05 -38.31 36.25
CA GLY A 894 -72.96 -39.26 35.59
C GLY A 894 -73.62 -38.76 34.27
N VAL A 895 -73.74 -39.68 33.30
CA VAL A 895 -74.82 -39.86 32.29
C VAL A 895 -75.63 -38.66 31.78
N ASN A 896 -75.62 -38.43 30.46
CA ASN A 896 -76.87 -38.47 29.67
C ASN A 896 -76.65 -38.87 28.19
N SER A 897 -77.72 -39.30 27.49
CA SER A 897 -77.61 -40.05 26.23
C SER A 897 -78.80 -39.94 25.26
N SER A 898 -78.52 -39.91 23.96
CA SER A 898 -79.45 -40.19 22.85
C SER A 898 -78.63 -40.64 21.62
N ALA A 899 -78.75 -41.84 21.02
CA ALA A 899 -79.92 -42.55 20.46
C ALA A 899 -80.43 -41.89 19.15
N ARG A 900 -80.78 -42.60 18.05
CA ARG A 900 -80.87 -44.06 17.79
C ARG A 900 -80.88 -44.40 16.27
N ASN A 901 -80.56 -45.65 15.92
CA ASN A 901 -81.00 -46.47 14.75
C ASN A 901 -81.43 -45.85 13.40
N ASN A 902 -80.76 -46.25 12.30
CA ASN A 902 -81.18 -47.29 11.31
C ASN A 902 -80.10 -47.38 10.20
N GLN A 903 -79.64 -48.52 9.66
CA GLN A 903 -80.21 -49.80 9.16
C GLN A 903 -80.66 -49.81 7.68
N GLN A 904 -80.32 -50.93 7.01
CA GLN A 904 -80.51 -51.31 5.58
C GLN A 904 -79.45 -50.69 4.65
N GLY A 905 -78.89 -51.37 3.64
CA GLY A 905 -79.18 -52.64 2.94
C GLY A 905 -78.85 -52.42 1.44
N ALA A 906 -78.35 -53.35 0.62
CA ALA A 906 -78.23 -54.80 0.75
C ALA A 906 -77.13 -55.38 -0.18
N TRP A 907 -76.51 -56.49 0.26
CA TRP A 907 -76.05 -57.69 -0.50
C TRP A 907 -75.27 -57.62 -1.84
N THR A 908 -74.31 -58.54 -1.96
CA THR A 908 -73.41 -58.77 -3.12
C THR A 908 -73.98 -59.78 -4.13
N PRO A 909 -73.30 -60.03 -5.28
CA PRO A 909 -72.40 -61.20 -5.31
C PRO A 909 -71.05 -61.00 -6.06
N HIS A 910 -70.24 -62.06 -6.05
CA HIS A 910 -68.83 -62.18 -6.50
C HIS A 910 -68.63 -62.19 -8.05
N ARG A 911 -67.43 -62.30 -8.66
CA ARG A 911 -66.18 -62.99 -8.23
C ARG A 911 -64.91 -62.66 -9.06
N VAL A 912 -63.73 -62.93 -8.45
CA VAL A 912 -62.35 -63.06 -9.00
C VAL A 912 -61.64 -61.78 -9.46
N GLY A 913 -60.40 -61.53 -8.96
CA GLY A 913 -59.57 -60.42 -9.47
C GLY A 913 -58.27 -60.03 -8.73
N ALA A 914 -57.52 -60.98 -8.15
CA ALA A 914 -56.17 -60.80 -7.53
C ALA A 914 -55.99 -59.79 -6.36
N PRO A 915 -55.17 -60.12 -5.33
CA PRO A 915 -54.89 -59.19 -4.23
C PRO A 915 -53.78 -58.18 -4.60
N ARG A 916 -54.08 -56.88 -4.57
CA ARG A 916 -53.04 -55.81 -4.57
C ARG A 916 -52.54 -55.56 -3.15
N THR A 917 -51.24 -55.70 -2.93
CA THR A 917 -50.55 -55.35 -1.68
C THR A 917 -50.32 -53.84 -1.58
N CYS A 918 -51.09 -53.14 -0.75
CA CYS A 918 -50.82 -51.74 -0.40
C CYS A 918 -49.68 -51.63 0.62
N LEU A 919 -48.43 -51.65 0.14
CA LEU A 919 -47.23 -51.37 0.94
C LEU A 919 -46.88 -49.89 0.92
N TRP A 920 -47.67 -49.06 1.60
CA TRP A 920 -47.31 -47.66 1.89
C TRP A 920 -46.30 -47.58 3.05
N TYR A 921 -45.09 -48.07 2.79
CA TYR A 921 -43.94 -47.82 3.66
C TYR A 921 -43.55 -46.34 3.56
N THR A 922 -43.65 -45.62 4.68
CA THR A 922 -43.24 -44.21 4.71
C THR A 922 -41.71 -44.08 4.56
N ARG A 923 -41.21 -43.01 3.90
CA ARG A 923 -39.76 -42.71 3.85
C ARG A 923 -39.14 -42.67 5.25
N THR A 924 -39.91 -42.28 6.28
CA THR A 924 -39.51 -42.33 7.70
C THR A 924 -39.36 -43.74 8.27
N GLN A 925 -40.06 -44.75 7.76
CA GLN A 925 -39.81 -46.16 8.09
C GLN A 925 -38.60 -46.69 7.32
N GLN A 926 -38.51 -46.45 6.01
CA GLN A 926 -37.34 -46.87 5.21
C GLN A 926 -36.03 -46.31 5.78
N ARG A 927 -36.00 -45.01 6.16
CA ARG A 927 -34.81 -44.40 6.78
C ARG A 927 -34.52 -44.97 8.18
N ARG A 928 -35.54 -45.38 8.94
CA ARG A 928 -35.37 -46.11 10.22
C ARG A 928 -34.90 -47.55 10.03
N GLU A 929 -35.22 -48.19 8.91
CA GLU A 929 -34.76 -49.53 8.56
C GLU A 929 -33.34 -49.50 7.99
N GLN A 930 -32.99 -48.50 7.17
CA GLN A 930 -31.59 -48.22 6.79
C GLN A 930 -30.73 -47.94 8.03
N ILE A 931 -31.14 -47.02 8.92
CA ILE A 931 -30.40 -46.75 10.17
C ILE A 931 -30.30 -47.99 11.06
N ARG A 932 -31.27 -48.91 11.04
CA ARG A 932 -31.17 -50.22 11.73
C ARG A 932 -30.22 -51.19 11.03
N GLN A 933 -30.21 -51.25 9.71
CA GLN A 933 -29.31 -52.10 8.92
C GLN A 933 -27.86 -51.58 9.01
N GLU A 934 -27.65 -50.27 8.98
CA GLU A 934 -26.37 -49.59 9.23
C GLU A 934 -25.90 -49.83 10.66
N ALA A 935 -26.78 -49.70 11.67
CA ALA A 935 -26.43 -50.05 13.05
C ALA A 935 -26.09 -51.54 13.21
N GLN A 936 -26.81 -52.45 12.53
CA GLN A 936 -26.51 -53.89 12.51
C GLN A 936 -25.19 -54.20 11.78
N LEU A 937 -24.85 -53.48 10.69
CA LEU A 937 -23.56 -53.57 10.01
C LEU A 937 -22.41 -53.09 10.91
N VAL A 938 -22.56 -51.94 11.57
CA VAL A 938 -21.57 -51.41 12.52
C VAL A 938 -21.40 -52.36 13.71
N GLN A 939 -22.50 -52.97 14.20
CA GLN A 939 -22.43 -53.95 15.28
C GLN A 939 -21.75 -55.26 14.82
N ALA A 940 -22.04 -55.75 13.61
CA ALA A 940 -21.38 -56.94 13.04
C ALA A 940 -19.88 -56.72 12.79
N LEU A 941 -19.47 -55.51 12.39
CA LEU A 941 -18.06 -55.13 12.23
C LEU A 941 -17.32 -54.95 13.57
N SER A 942 -18.03 -54.93 14.70
CA SER A 942 -17.43 -54.83 16.05
C SER A 942 -17.13 -56.19 16.71
N THR A 943 -17.57 -57.30 16.11
CA THR A 943 -17.35 -58.67 16.62
C THR A 943 -16.59 -59.51 15.59
N GLY A 944 -15.33 -59.88 15.91
CA GLY A 944 -14.46 -60.63 15.01
C GLY A 944 -15.03 -61.99 14.58
N ALA A 945 -14.86 -62.34 13.32
CA ALA A 945 -15.45 -63.54 12.73
C ALA A 945 -14.76 -64.85 13.18
N PRO A 946 -15.52 -65.90 13.58
CA PRO A 946 -14.99 -67.25 13.69
C PRO A 946 -14.79 -67.86 12.28
N ALA A 947 -13.68 -68.58 12.08
CA ALA A 947 -13.34 -69.17 10.79
C ALA A 947 -14.07 -70.50 10.51
N PRO A 948 -14.48 -70.78 9.26
CA PRO A 948 -14.88 -72.11 8.79
C PRO A 948 -13.81 -72.80 7.93
N ASN A 949 -13.84 -74.14 7.91
CA ASN A 949 -12.86 -74.99 7.22
C ASN A 949 -13.34 -75.47 5.83
N TYR A 950 -12.45 -75.42 4.81
CA TYR A 950 -12.34 -76.35 3.65
C TYR A 950 -13.57 -76.51 2.69
N PRO A 951 -13.42 -77.08 1.48
CA PRO A 951 -12.37 -76.83 0.49
C PRO A 951 -12.87 -76.66 -0.97
N LEU A 952 -11.96 -76.16 -1.81
CA LEU A 952 -11.81 -76.29 -3.27
C LEU A 952 -12.78 -77.23 -4.05
N GLN A 953 -13.41 -76.69 -5.10
CA GLN A 953 -13.55 -77.37 -6.41
C GLN A 953 -13.33 -76.37 -7.56
N PHE A 954 -12.77 -76.85 -8.68
CA PHE A 954 -12.48 -76.09 -9.90
C PHE A 954 -13.52 -76.38 -11.00
N HIS A 955 -13.75 -75.43 -11.90
CA HIS A 955 -13.89 -75.76 -13.32
C HIS A 955 -13.37 -74.63 -14.24
N PRO A 956 -12.86 -74.93 -15.47
CA PRO A 956 -12.00 -74.00 -16.22
C PRO A 956 -12.68 -73.37 -17.46
N ARG A 957 -11.84 -72.62 -18.22
CA ARG A 957 -12.15 -71.64 -19.29
C ARG A 957 -12.42 -70.24 -18.69
N GLN A 958 -11.87 -69.14 -19.21
CA GLN A 958 -11.17 -68.94 -20.50
C GLN A 958 -9.85 -68.16 -20.32
N ARG A 959 -9.04 -68.03 -21.39
CA ARG A 959 -7.64 -67.60 -21.30
C ARG A 959 -7.46 -66.09 -21.07
N GLN A 960 -6.46 -65.73 -20.26
CA GLN A 960 -5.78 -64.44 -20.36
C GLN A 960 -5.05 -64.33 -21.70
N PHE A 961 -4.90 -63.11 -22.23
CA PHE A 961 -3.84 -62.79 -23.18
C PHE A 961 -3.31 -61.38 -22.86
N VAL A 962 -2.01 -61.17 -23.06
CA VAL A 962 -1.29 -59.96 -22.64
C VAL A 962 -0.30 -59.54 -23.72
N GLY A 963 -0.25 -58.23 -24.00
CA GLY A 963 0.92 -57.57 -24.59
C GLY A 963 0.86 -57.28 -26.10
N GLY A 964 1.47 -56.14 -26.47
CA GLY A 964 1.70 -55.69 -27.85
C GLY A 964 0.50 -54.97 -28.51
N GLY A 965 0.68 -53.91 -29.28
CA GLY A 965 1.90 -53.14 -29.54
C GLY A 965 1.99 -52.59 -30.97
N PHE A 966 2.16 -51.27 -31.11
CA PHE A 966 2.47 -50.52 -32.33
C PHE A 966 1.43 -50.46 -33.50
N ALA A 967 0.84 -49.27 -33.61
CA ALA A 967 0.87 -48.37 -34.78
C ALA A 967 0.12 -48.72 -36.10
N LEU A 968 -0.71 -47.76 -36.53
CA LEU A 968 -0.72 -47.08 -37.86
C LEU A 968 -0.52 -47.96 -39.13
N THR A 969 -1.41 -47.97 -40.14
CA THR A 969 -2.39 -46.96 -40.60
C THR A 969 -3.56 -47.60 -41.37
N ARG A 970 -4.79 -47.09 -41.24
CA ARG A 970 -5.38 -46.15 -42.22
C ARG A 970 -6.60 -45.44 -41.65
#